data_AF-A0A3N4M0R8-F1
#
_entry.id   AF-A0A3N4M0R8-F1
#
_cell.length_a   1.000
_cell.length_b   1.000
_cell.length_c   1.000
_cell.angle_alpha   90.00
_cell.angle_beta   90.00
_cell.angle_gamma   90.00
#
_symmetry.space_group_name_H-M   'P 1'
#
loop_
_entity.id
_entity.type
_entity.pdbx_description
1 polymer ?
#
loop_
_entity_poly.entity_id
_entity_poly.type
_entity_poly.pdbx_seq_one_letter_code
_entity_poly.pdbx_strand_id
1 'polypeptide(L)'
;MATTLKLNIPSIAPRTSETFAKALKVCIAATLYNVPVQYSKVAGEGETVTLELPKEHKSLIDANAIVRYFSVLGGTATDLKELALIEWEESILAPSIQAGKPADYIFGLVENLISKAGFHETATSPAEVVLFSTLYDITEKASPDLLSLYPSLKSWFLRTLCTQWGKQGVEQAAAQTSELPLEPTPAQGKPEQAFVQLVRDSAKMLIPKLGQDILPNPGQKNVLITSALPYVNNVPHLGNIIGSVLSADVFSRYNKARNINTLYICGTDEYGTATETKALEEKCTPQELCDKYHVLHRDIYQWFDIDFDHFGRTTTPAQTEIAQSIFTKLYQNGYLAEDSMTQLYCEKHDGFLADRFVEGTCPKCQYEDARGDQCDKCGGLLDPFDLINPRCKIDGHSPVPRDSRHIFLQLDKLQHRIEEWSKKSSEEGGWSRNGRIITESWLKDGLKPRCITRDLKWGVSVPLPDYEKKVLYVWFDACIGYVSITANYTKEWRQWWNNPDNVKLYQFMGKDNVPFHTVIFPGSQLGTNDPWTKLHHISTTEYLQYEYGKFSKSRGVGVFGDNARDTGIPPSVWRYYLLSSRPETGDTQFVWKEFVTKNNSELLANLGNFVNRVIKFVNAKYSSVIPDYTKAPPEVQATHQAFKEDLNRLLGEYIDELENVRLRSGLEKLMLISSRGNQFLQENKLDNTLFANSPETCAAVVGTALNLIYLISALTYPYMPATAHSIVEQLNAPLRKIPDAEEGWDADLLPGHAIGKAAYLFSRIDEKRADEWKAKYGGKQEVVEAAPKKKGKEKKKKQATSVAPPADAPATPAN
;
A
#
# COMPACT_ATOMS: atom_id res chain seq x y z
N MET A 1 -44.38 27.21 27.57
CA MET A 1 -43.64 26.49 28.63
C MET A 1 -42.76 25.48 27.94
N ALA A 2 -41.45 25.44 28.23
CA ALA A 2 -40.59 24.40 27.69
C ALA A 2 -41.02 23.05 28.27
N THR A 3 -41.18 22.03 27.41
CA THR A 3 -41.53 20.68 27.87
C THR A 3 -40.28 20.05 28.47
N THR A 4 -40.25 19.83 29.78
CA THR A 4 -39.14 19.12 30.42
C THR A 4 -39.06 17.71 29.85
N LEU A 5 -37.90 17.33 29.31
CA LEU A 5 -37.67 16.01 28.73
C LEU A 5 -37.16 15.05 29.80
N LYS A 6 -37.60 13.79 29.79
CA LYS A 6 -37.12 12.78 30.75
C LYS A 6 -35.90 12.06 30.19
N LEU A 7 -34.78 12.17 30.89
CA LEU A 7 -33.50 11.56 30.53
C LEU A 7 -33.17 10.45 31.53
N ASN A 8 -33.25 9.22 31.05
CA ASN A 8 -32.95 8.02 31.80
C ASN A 8 -31.44 7.73 31.72
N ILE A 9 -30.77 7.67 32.86
CA ILE A 9 -29.34 7.34 32.97
C ILE A 9 -29.20 6.07 33.83
N PRO A 10 -28.43 5.06 33.39
CA PRO A 10 -28.17 3.86 34.19
C PRO A 10 -27.51 4.21 35.52
N SER A 11 -28.05 3.68 36.63
CA SER A 11 -27.54 3.98 37.97
C SER A 11 -26.16 3.37 38.23
N ILE A 12 -25.81 2.31 37.52
CA ILE A 12 -24.51 1.62 37.58
C ILE A 12 -23.76 1.93 36.28
N ALA A 13 -22.85 2.88 36.35
CA ALA A 13 -21.98 3.25 35.23
C ALA A 13 -20.67 3.81 35.82
N PRO A 14 -19.71 2.93 36.17
CA PRO A 14 -18.42 3.36 36.71
C PRO A 14 -17.78 4.40 35.79
N ARG A 15 -17.06 5.40 36.32
CA ARG A 15 -16.39 6.45 35.51
C ARG A 15 -15.60 5.89 34.31
N THR A 16 -15.06 4.69 34.49
CA THR A 16 -14.23 3.95 33.54
C THR A 16 -15.01 3.13 32.51
N SER A 17 -16.32 3.35 32.34
CA SER A 17 -17.21 2.55 31.49
C SER A 17 -17.71 3.33 30.27
N GLU A 18 -17.98 2.61 29.18
CA GLU A 18 -18.66 3.14 27.99
C GLU A 18 -20.01 3.79 28.35
N THR A 19 -20.71 3.24 29.34
CA THR A 19 -21.96 3.78 29.88
C THR A 19 -21.78 5.17 30.51
N PHE A 20 -20.66 5.40 31.22
CA PHE A 20 -20.33 6.72 31.76
C PHE A 20 -20.01 7.73 30.65
N ALA A 21 -19.22 7.34 29.64
CA ALA A 21 -18.96 8.21 28.48
C ALA A 21 -20.26 8.60 27.76
N LYS A 22 -21.21 7.67 27.58
CA LYS A 22 -22.55 7.94 27.05
C LYS A 22 -23.38 8.87 27.95
N ALA A 23 -23.30 8.71 29.28
CA ALA A 23 -23.96 9.61 30.23
C ALA A 23 -23.35 11.03 30.20
N LEU A 24 -22.03 11.12 30.06
CA LEU A 24 -21.29 12.37 29.97
C LEU A 24 -21.67 13.18 28.72
N LYS A 25 -21.74 12.52 27.55
CA LYS A 25 -22.21 13.11 26.28
C LYS A 25 -23.53 13.86 26.47
N VAL A 26 -24.53 13.20 27.04
CA VAL A 26 -25.88 13.78 27.18
C VAL A 26 -25.97 14.81 28.32
N CYS A 27 -25.21 14.66 29.40
CA CYS A 27 -25.18 15.63 30.51
C CYS A 27 -24.52 16.94 30.09
N ILE A 28 -23.42 16.88 29.35
CA ILE A 28 -22.78 18.05 28.75
C ILE A 28 -23.73 18.72 27.76
N ALA A 29 -24.33 17.98 26.83
CA ALA A 29 -25.21 18.57 25.82
C ALA A 29 -26.47 19.22 26.43
N ALA A 30 -27.10 18.59 27.43
CA ALA A 30 -28.25 19.20 28.13
C ALA A 30 -27.88 20.54 28.78
N THR A 31 -26.70 20.60 29.41
CA THR A 31 -26.16 21.79 30.07
C THR A 31 -25.80 22.89 29.06
N LEU A 32 -25.00 22.54 28.04
CA LEU A 32 -24.51 23.46 27.01
C LEU A 32 -25.66 24.14 26.25
N TYR A 33 -26.67 23.35 25.86
CA TYR A 33 -27.81 23.83 25.07
C TYR A 33 -28.99 24.32 25.92
N ASN A 34 -28.83 24.42 27.25
CA ASN A 34 -29.86 24.83 28.21
C ASN A 34 -31.19 24.05 28.07
N VAL A 35 -31.12 22.76 27.76
CA VAL A 35 -32.31 21.92 27.56
C VAL A 35 -32.83 21.45 28.92
N PRO A 36 -34.08 21.80 29.31
CA PRO A 36 -34.62 21.38 30.60
C PRO A 36 -34.89 19.88 30.60
N VAL A 37 -34.06 19.14 31.35
CA VAL A 37 -34.17 17.69 31.50
C VAL A 37 -34.48 17.30 32.95
N GLN A 38 -35.34 16.30 33.11
CA GLN A 38 -35.56 15.58 34.36
C GLN A 38 -34.76 14.29 34.32
N TYR A 39 -33.72 14.21 35.14
CA TYR A 39 -32.90 13.00 35.27
C TYR A 39 -33.65 11.92 36.03
N SER A 40 -33.58 10.68 35.53
CA SER A 40 -34.15 9.49 36.16
C SER A 40 -33.08 8.41 36.19
N LYS A 41 -32.74 7.92 37.39
CA LYS A 41 -31.85 6.77 37.56
C LYS A 41 -32.62 5.49 37.28
N VAL A 42 -32.14 4.66 36.37
CA VAL A 42 -32.74 3.34 36.07
C VAL A 42 -31.78 2.24 36.50
N ALA A 43 -32.33 1.17 37.09
CA ALA A 43 -31.57 0.15 37.78
C ALA A 43 -31.63 -1.19 37.03
N GLY A 44 -30.59 -1.46 36.23
CA GLY A 44 -30.38 -2.72 35.54
C GLY A 44 -28.98 -2.81 34.92
N GLU A 45 -28.43 -4.02 34.83
CA GLU A 45 -27.21 -4.27 34.06
C GLU A 45 -27.51 -4.16 32.56
N GLY A 46 -26.70 -3.39 31.82
CA GLY A 46 -26.79 -3.29 30.36
C GLY A 46 -27.84 -2.29 29.82
N GLU A 47 -28.52 -1.52 30.67
CA GLU A 47 -29.41 -0.44 30.19
C GLU A 47 -28.60 0.70 29.54
N THR A 48 -29.14 1.31 28.47
CA THR A 48 -28.51 2.42 27.74
C THR A 48 -29.15 3.76 28.10
N VAL A 49 -28.34 4.83 28.04
CA VAL A 49 -28.82 6.22 28.17
C VAL A 49 -29.95 6.48 27.17
N THR A 50 -31.11 6.94 27.68
CA THR A 50 -32.34 7.02 26.89
C THR A 50 -33.10 8.32 27.16
N LEU A 51 -33.49 9.04 26.11
CA LEU A 51 -34.31 10.25 26.18
C LEU A 51 -35.75 9.97 25.73
N GLU A 52 -36.74 10.23 26.58
CA GLU A 52 -38.16 10.11 26.25
C GLU A 52 -38.70 11.38 25.57
N LEU A 53 -39.41 11.22 24.44
CA LEU A 53 -40.01 12.31 23.67
C LEU A 53 -41.53 12.39 23.91
N PRO A 54 -42.04 13.32 24.75
CA PRO A 54 -43.41 13.25 25.29
C PRO A 54 -44.55 13.34 24.26
N LYS A 55 -44.28 13.89 23.06
CA LYS A 55 -45.29 14.08 22.01
C LYS A 55 -45.38 12.93 21.01
N GLU A 56 -44.43 11.99 21.02
CA GLU A 56 -44.32 10.96 19.97
C GLU A 56 -44.44 9.52 20.49
N HIS A 57 -44.46 9.30 21.82
CA HIS A 57 -44.31 7.97 22.42
C HIS A 57 -43.08 7.19 21.91
N LYS A 58 -42.00 7.93 21.59
CA LYS A 58 -40.71 7.41 21.15
C LYS A 58 -39.62 7.79 22.14
N SER A 59 -38.53 7.03 22.10
CA SER A 59 -37.31 7.33 22.85
C SER A 59 -36.08 7.29 21.95
N LEU A 60 -35.14 8.21 22.16
CA LEU A 60 -33.81 8.12 21.57
C LEU A 60 -32.92 7.30 22.52
N ILE A 61 -32.25 6.27 22.00
CA ILE A 61 -31.38 5.35 22.77
C ILE A 61 -29.90 5.49 22.44
N ASP A 62 -29.57 6.30 21.44
CA ASP A 62 -28.19 6.61 21.05
C ASP A 62 -27.77 7.98 21.62
N ALA A 63 -26.60 8.01 22.26
CA ALA A 63 -26.09 9.22 22.92
C ALA A 63 -25.74 10.32 21.91
N ASN A 64 -25.20 9.98 20.74
CA ASN A 64 -24.83 10.96 19.72
C ASN A 64 -26.07 11.57 19.04
N ALA A 65 -27.12 10.78 18.84
CA ALA A 65 -28.44 11.25 18.42
C ALA A 65 -29.07 12.18 19.46
N ILE A 66 -28.93 11.89 20.76
CA ILE A 66 -29.41 12.78 21.84
C ILE A 66 -28.63 14.11 21.84
N VAL A 67 -27.30 14.10 21.67
CA VAL A 67 -26.48 15.32 21.57
C VAL A 67 -26.93 16.19 20.38
N ARG A 68 -27.10 15.59 19.19
CA ARG A 68 -27.64 16.27 18.00
C ARG A 68 -29.06 16.81 18.21
N TYR A 69 -29.91 16.07 18.89
CA TYR A 69 -31.28 16.51 19.21
C TYR A 69 -31.27 17.73 20.15
N PHE A 70 -30.42 17.72 21.19
CA PHE A 70 -30.25 18.86 22.09
C PHE A 70 -29.63 20.08 21.40
N SER A 71 -28.68 19.91 20.47
CA SER A 71 -28.12 21.06 19.74
C SER A 71 -29.17 21.76 18.87
N VAL A 72 -30.05 20.99 18.22
CA VAL A 72 -31.19 21.52 17.45
C VAL A 72 -32.16 22.27 18.36
N LEU A 73 -32.47 21.75 19.54
CA LEU A 73 -33.31 22.46 20.54
C LEU A 73 -32.64 23.74 21.07
N GLY A 74 -31.32 23.75 21.20
CA GLY A 74 -30.51 24.93 21.56
C GLY A 74 -30.32 25.94 20.42
N GLY A 75 -30.89 25.71 19.24
CA GLY A 75 -30.76 26.59 18.07
C GLY A 75 -29.43 26.48 17.31
N THR A 76 -28.60 25.47 17.60
CA THR A 76 -27.34 25.21 16.91
C THR A 76 -27.55 24.19 15.79
N ALA A 77 -27.41 24.64 14.54
CA ALA A 77 -27.45 23.77 13.37
C ALA A 77 -26.17 22.92 13.27
N THR A 78 -26.32 21.62 13.08
CA THR A 78 -25.21 20.70 12.78
C THR A 78 -24.90 20.77 11.29
N ASP A 79 -23.68 21.15 10.91
CA ASP A 79 -23.25 21.16 9.50
C ASP A 79 -22.66 19.80 9.07
N LEU A 80 -22.26 19.69 7.79
CA LEU A 80 -21.69 18.46 7.24
C LEU A 80 -20.32 18.09 7.85
N LYS A 81 -19.54 19.07 8.33
CA LYS A 81 -18.23 18.84 8.97
C LYS A 81 -18.43 18.27 10.37
N GLU A 82 -19.39 18.82 11.11
CA GLU A 82 -19.83 18.31 12.41
C GLU A 82 -20.38 16.89 12.34
N LEU A 83 -21.22 16.59 11.34
CA LEU A 83 -21.71 15.22 11.12
C LEU A 83 -20.57 14.24 10.81
N ALA A 84 -19.63 14.62 9.94
CA ALA A 84 -18.49 13.77 9.60
C ALA A 84 -17.57 13.48 10.81
N LEU A 85 -17.43 14.42 11.76
CA LEU A 85 -16.67 14.20 13.00
C LEU A 85 -17.38 13.25 13.98
N ILE A 86 -18.71 13.33 14.06
CA ILE A 86 -19.52 12.41 14.88
C ILE A 86 -19.52 11.00 14.26
N GLU A 87 -19.67 10.87 12.94
CA GLU A 87 -19.57 9.59 12.23
C GLU A 87 -18.16 8.98 12.34
N TRP A 88 -17.11 9.80 12.32
CA TRP A 88 -15.73 9.36 12.59
C TRP A 88 -15.56 8.86 14.04
N GLU A 89 -16.20 9.52 15.01
CA GLU A 89 -16.19 9.04 16.40
C GLU A 89 -16.88 7.69 16.57
N GLU A 90 -18.06 7.53 15.96
CA GLU A 90 -18.86 6.28 15.98
C GLU A 90 -18.14 5.12 15.28
N SER A 91 -17.44 5.38 14.18
CA SER A 91 -16.82 4.34 13.33
C SER A 91 -15.37 4.00 13.68
N ILE A 92 -14.62 4.92 14.30
CA ILE A 92 -13.17 4.78 14.54
C ILE A 92 -12.82 4.98 16.01
N LEU A 93 -13.15 6.13 16.62
CA LEU A 93 -12.66 6.46 17.96
C LEU A 93 -13.28 5.60 19.06
N ALA A 94 -14.61 5.56 19.16
CA ALA A 94 -15.29 4.77 20.19
C ALA A 94 -15.00 3.26 20.04
N PRO A 95 -15.03 2.65 18.84
CA PRO A 95 -14.59 1.27 18.64
C PRO A 95 -13.13 1.03 19.05
N SER A 96 -12.21 1.99 18.82
CA SER A 96 -10.80 1.85 19.23
C SER A 96 -10.63 1.87 20.75
N ILE A 97 -11.39 2.72 21.47
CA ILE A 97 -11.38 2.73 22.93
C ILE A 97 -12.04 1.47 23.49
N GLN A 98 -13.17 1.04 22.93
CA GLN A 98 -13.86 -0.20 23.31
C GLN A 98 -13.01 -1.45 23.07
N ALA A 99 -12.18 -1.45 22.01
CA ALA A 99 -11.21 -2.49 21.72
C ALA A 99 -9.93 -2.42 22.59
N GLY A 100 -9.88 -1.56 23.62
CA GLY A 100 -8.77 -1.47 24.57
C GLY A 100 -7.45 -1.01 23.95
N LYS A 101 -7.48 -0.22 22.87
CA LYS A 101 -6.24 0.27 22.23
C LYS A 101 -5.47 1.19 23.20
N PRO A 102 -4.12 1.21 23.18
CA PRO A 102 -3.32 2.06 24.06
C PRO A 102 -3.64 3.55 23.91
N ALA A 103 -3.54 4.31 25.01
CA ALA A 103 -3.79 5.75 25.03
C ALA A 103 -2.96 6.53 23.99
N ASP A 104 -1.70 6.16 23.80
CA ASP A 104 -0.79 6.73 22.78
C ASP A 104 -1.36 6.62 21.35
N TYR A 105 -1.90 5.45 20.99
CA TYR A 105 -2.57 5.23 19.69
C TYR A 105 -3.82 6.11 19.55
N ILE A 106 -4.66 6.14 20.59
CA ILE A 106 -5.87 6.97 20.62
C ILE A 106 -5.53 8.46 20.48
N PHE A 107 -4.48 8.93 21.16
CA PHE A 107 -4.04 10.32 21.13
C PHE A 107 -3.44 10.69 19.77
N GLY A 108 -2.66 9.80 19.15
CA GLY A 108 -2.16 9.96 17.79
C GLY A 108 -3.27 10.09 16.73
N LEU A 109 -4.38 9.35 16.88
CA LEU A 109 -5.56 9.51 16.01
C LEU A 109 -6.20 10.90 16.13
N VAL A 110 -6.31 11.45 17.35
CA VAL A 110 -7.06 12.69 17.59
C VAL A 110 -6.23 13.97 17.53
N GLU A 111 -4.92 13.94 17.75
CA GLU A 111 -4.05 15.14 17.74
C GLU A 111 -4.13 15.91 16.40
N ASN A 112 -4.02 15.19 15.28
CA ASN A 112 -4.15 15.74 13.93
C ASN A 112 -5.57 16.18 13.57
N LEU A 113 -6.58 15.62 14.25
CA LEU A 113 -7.99 15.97 14.06
C LEU A 113 -8.33 17.24 14.85
N ILE A 114 -7.97 17.30 16.13
CA ILE A 114 -8.22 18.43 17.04
C ILE A 114 -7.52 19.70 16.54
N SER A 115 -6.26 19.58 16.11
CA SER A 115 -5.50 20.71 15.53
C SER A 115 -6.11 21.27 14.24
N LYS A 116 -6.85 20.47 13.47
CA LYS A 116 -7.51 20.87 12.21
C LYS A 116 -9.01 21.16 12.35
N ALA A 117 -9.64 20.70 13.43
CA ALA A 117 -11.08 20.85 13.64
C ALA A 117 -11.48 22.32 13.82
N GLY A 118 -10.61 23.16 14.39
CA GLY A 118 -10.90 24.57 14.61
C GLY A 118 -11.83 24.81 15.80
N PHE A 119 -11.68 24.03 16.86
CA PHE A 119 -12.41 24.21 18.12
C PHE A 119 -11.95 25.50 18.82
N HIS A 120 -12.62 26.62 18.50
CA HIS A 120 -12.31 27.98 18.95
C HIS A 120 -13.03 28.38 20.25
N GLU A 121 -12.56 29.45 20.90
CA GLU A 121 -12.97 29.86 22.26
C GLU A 121 -14.43 30.34 22.41
N THR A 122 -15.13 30.64 21.31
CA THR A 122 -16.43 31.36 21.34
C THR A 122 -17.64 30.54 20.89
N ALA A 123 -17.46 29.33 20.36
CA ALA A 123 -18.57 28.49 19.90
C ALA A 123 -18.23 26.99 20.08
N THR A 124 -18.95 26.32 20.97
CA THR A 124 -18.85 24.86 21.19
C THR A 124 -19.82 24.12 20.28
N SER A 125 -19.36 23.04 19.67
CA SER A 125 -20.12 22.28 18.67
C SER A 125 -20.55 20.88 19.15
N PRO A 126 -21.55 20.25 18.50
CA PRO A 126 -21.97 18.89 18.83
C PRO A 126 -20.84 17.86 18.77
N ALA A 127 -19.93 17.97 17.79
CA ALA A 127 -18.77 17.10 17.66
C ALA A 127 -17.75 17.33 18.78
N GLU A 128 -17.54 18.57 19.24
CA GLU A 128 -16.66 18.85 20.37
C GLU A 128 -17.16 18.17 21.65
N VAL A 129 -18.47 18.21 21.91
CA VAL A 129 -19.11 17.51 23.04
C VAL A 129 -18.92 16.00 22.95
N VAL A 130 -19.17 15.42 21.77
CA VAL A 130 -19.04 13.98 21.52
C VAL A 130 -17.60 13.51 21.72
N LEU A 131 -16.62 14.18 21.10
CA LEU A 131 -15.21 13.83 21.18
C LEU A 131 -14.65 14.00 22.61
N PHE A 132 -14.97 15.10 23.29
CA PHE A 132 -14.51 15.34 24.66
C PHE A 132 -15.01 14.26 25.62
N SER A 133 -16.30 13.91 25.52
CA SER A 133 -16.91 12.92 26.40
C SER A 133 -16.36 11.50 26.17
N THR A 134 -16.02 11.16 24.93
CA THR A 134 -15.42 9.87 24.57
C THR A 134 -13.95 9.77 24.98
N LEU A 135 -13.21 10.88 24.92
CA LEU A 135 -11.80 10.94 25.36
C LEU A 135 -11.63 11.10 26.87
N TYR A 136 -12.68 11.49 27.61
CA TYR A 136 -12.61 11.91 29.01
C TYR A 136 -11.78 10.98 29.91
N ASP A 137 -12.17 9.71 30.03
CA ASP A 137 -11.54 8.76 30.97
C ASP A 137 -10.08 8.43 30.59
N ILE A 138 -9.81 8.25 29.29
CA ILE A 138 -8.48 7.89 28.79
C ILE A 138 -7.50 9.06 28.87
N THR A 139 -7.97 10.30 28.69
CA THR A 139 -7.17 11.52 28.84
C THR A 139 -7.01 11.95 30.30
N GLU A 140 -8.01 11.76 31.17
CA GLU A 140 -7.92 12.03 32.62
C GLU A 140 -6.87 11.12 33.30
N LYS A 141 -6.78 9.85 32.88
CA LYS A 141 -5.83 8.86 33.44
C LYS A 141 -4.42 8.90 32.85
N ALA A 142 -4.20 9.63 31.75
CA ALA A 142 -2.91 9.62 31.07
C ALA A 142 -1.81 10.31 31.88
N SER A 143 -0.57 9.81 31.78
CA SER A 143 0.55 10.44 32.45
C SER A 143 0.82 11.85 31.86
N PRO A 144 1.31 12.81 32.68
CA PRO A 144 1.67 14.14 32.19
C PRO A 144 2.69 14.11 31.04
N ASP A 145 3.58 13.12 31.05
CA ASP A 145 4.59 12.88 30.03
C ASP A 145 3.95 12.43 28.71
N LEU A 146 3.03 11.47 28.74
CA LEU A 146 2.31 11.02 27.54
C LEU A 146 1.50 12.17 26.92
N LEU A 147 0.78 12.92 27.75
CA LEU A 147 0.03 14.10 27.29
C LEU A 147 0.95 15.22 26.76
N SER A 148 2.23 15.26 27.14
CA SER A 148 3.17 16.27 26.61
C SER A 148 3.55 16.03 25.15
N LEU A 149 3.41 14.78 24.65
CA LEU A 149 3.63 14.43 23.24
C LEU A 149 2.50 14.90 22.31
N TYR A 150 1.33 15.22 22.89
CA TYR A 150 0.11 15.58 22.17
C TYR A 150 -0.38 16.98 22.60
N PRO A 151 0.34 18.06 22.21
CA PRO A 151 0.10 19.40 22.73
C PRO A 151 -1.26 19.98 22.34
N SER A 152 -1.80 19.64 21.17
CA SER A 152 -3.11 20.13 20.70
C SER A 152 -4.23 19.48 21.52
N LEU A 153 -4.20 18.15 21.66
CA LEU A 153 -5.11 17.37 22.52
C LEU A 153 -5.04 17.87 23.97
N LYS A 154 -3.85 18.00 24.54
CA LYS A 154 -3.66 18.45 25.93
C LYS A 154 -4.22 19.85 26.17
N SER A 155 -3.90 20.80 25.28
CA SER A 155 -4.38 22.18 25.37
C SER A 155 -5.90 22.25 25.23
N TRP A 156 -6.45 21.59 24.22
CA TRP A 156 -7.89 21.50 23.97
C TRP A 156 -8.63 20.86 25.16
N PHE A 157 -8.19 19.69 25.63
CA PHE A 157 -8.85 18.95 26.69
C PHE A 157 -8.88 19.72 28.02
N LEU A 158 -7.74 20.27 28.45
CA LEU A 158 -7.66 21.05 29.68
C LEU A 158 -8.49 22.34 29.61
N ARG A 159 -8.50 23.02 28.46
CA ARG A 159 -9.36 24.18 28.21
C ARG A 159 -10.84 23.79 28.31
N THR A 160 -11.25 22.71 27.64
CA THR A 160 -12.63 22.23 27.63
C THR A 160 -13.11 21.81 29.02
N LEU A 161 -12.27 21.11 29.78
CA LEU A 161 -12.51 20.78 31.20
C LEU A 161 -12.62 22.03 32.10
N CYS A 162 -11.99 23.15 31.72
CA CYS A 162 -12.09 24.40 32.47
C CYS A 162 -13.40 25.18 32.22
N THR A 163 -14.13 24.90 31.14
CA THR A 163 -15.40 25.56 30.81
C THR A 163 -16.49 25.29 31.85
N GLN A 164 -17.49 26.19 31.93
CA GLN A 164 -18.64 26.00 32.82
C GLN A 164 -19.42 24.73 32.47
N TRP A 165 -19.71 24.51 31.18
CA TRP A 165 -20.47 23.35 30.72
C TRP A 165 -19.70 22.03 30.87
N GLY A 166 -18.37 22.06 30.72
CA GLY A 166 -17.52 20.88 30.92
C GLY A 166 -17.57 20.41 32.37
N LYS A 167 -17.35 21.34 33.32
CA LYS A 167 -17.45 21.05 34.76
C LYS A 167 -18.83 20.56 35.16
N GLN A 168 -19.86 21.33 34.83
CA GLN A 168 -21.25 21.00 35.19
C GLN A 168 -21.71 19.68 34.55
N GLY A 169 -21.30 19.38 33.32
CA GLY A 169 -21.62 18.12 32.66
C GLY A 169 -20.92 16.90 33.28
N VAL A 170 -19.65 17.04 33.70
CA VAL A 170 -18.90 16.00 34.44
C VAL A 170 -19.49 15.78 35.84
N GLU A 171 -19.74 16.87 36.58
CA GLU A 171 -20.40 16.83 37.90
C GLU A 171 -21.78 16.17 37.81
N GLN A 172 -22.58 16.53 36.81
CA GLN A 172 -23.92 15.99 36.60
C GLN A 172 -23.88 14.51 36.19
N ALA A 173 -22.96 14.12 35.29
CA ALA A 173 -22.78 12.71 34.94
C ALA A 173 -22.40 11.89 36.19
N ALA A 174 -21.38 12.32 36.94
CA ALA A 174 -20.95 11.69 38.19
C ALA A 174 -22.08 11.65 39.24
N ALA A 175 -22.91 12.69 39.35
CA ALA A 175 -24.06 12.70 40.26
C ALA A 175 -25.16 11.71 39.86
N GLN A 176 -25.30 11.38 38.56
CA GLN A 176 -26.27 10.40 38.08
C GLN A 176 -25.77 8.95 38.18
N THR A 177 -24.46 8.70 38.14
CA THR A 177 -23.85 7.36 38.11
C THR A 177 -23.23 6.93 39.46
N SER A 178 -23.27 5.64 39.79
CA SER A 178 -22.59 5.07 40.97
C SER A 178 -21.12 4.70 40.70
N GLU A 179 -20.23 4.94 41.68
CA GLU A 179 -18.82 4.50 41.65
C GLU A 179 -18.58 3.08 42.20
N LEU A 180 -19.61 2.40 42.74
CA LEU A 180 -19.44 1.04 43.28
C LEU A 180 -19.02 0.05 42.18
N PRO A 181 -17.88 -0.67 42.34
CA PRO A 181 -17.51 -1.74 41.43
C PRO A 181 -18.49 -2.92 41.57
N LEU A 182 -18.69 -3.66 40.47
CA LEU A 182 -19.42 -4.92 40.50
C LEU A 182 -18.65 -5.96 41.32
N GLU A 183 -19.06 -6.18 42.57
CA GLU A 183 -18.82 -7.48 43.21
C GLU A 183 -19.71 -8.52 42.50
N PRO A 184 -19.14 -9.57 41.89
CA PRO A 184 -19.91 -10.54 41.12
C PRO A 184 -20.78 -11.38 42.05
N THR A 185 -22.06 -11.03 42.13
CA THR A 185 -23.07 -11.90 42.74
C THR A 185 -23.21 -13.14 41.85
N PRO A 186 -23.14 -14.38 42.39
CA PRO A 186 -22.97 -15.58 41.58
C PRO A 186 -24.25 -15.96 40.82
N ALA A 187 -24.46 -15.33 39.67
CA ALA A 187 -25.29 -15.90 38.62
C ALA A 187 -24.68 -17.24 38.17
N GLN A 188 -25.51 -18.26 37.99
CA GLN A 188 -25.11 -19.53 37.39
C GLN A 188 -24.95 -19.36 35.86
N GLY A 189 -24.02 -18.49 35.47
CA GLY A 189 -23.57 -18.25 34.10
C GLY A 189 -22.20 -18.89 33.88
N LYS A 190 -21.92 -19.31 32.64
CA LYS A 190 -20.59 -19.81 32.26
C LYS A 190 -19.54 -18.71 32.51
N PRO A 191 -18.33 -19.06 32.97
CA PRO A 191 -17.33 -18.07 33.37
C PRO A 191 -17.01 -17.12 32.22
N GLU A 192 -17.03 -15.82 32.51
CA GLU A 192 -16.42 -14.81 31.67
C GLU A 192 -14.95 -15.17 31.49
N GLN A 193 -14.56 -15.47 30.25
CA GLN A 193 -13.18 -15.82 29.96
C GLN A 193 -12.35 -14.53 29.95
N ALA A 194 -11.46 -14.42 30.94
CA ALA A 194 -10.29 -13.56 30.77
C ALA A 194 -9.61 -13.90 29.43
N PHE A 195 -9.26 -12.89 28.65
CA PHE A 195 -8.59 -13.07 27.35
C PHE A 195 -7.14 -13.55 27.56
N VAL A 196 -6.96 -14.83 27.91
CA VAL A 196 -5.64 -15.41 28.17
C VAL A 196 -4.88 -15.59 26.86
N GLN A 197 -3.95 -14.68 26.57
CA GLN A 197 -3.08 -14.76 25.40
C GLN A 197 -1.85 -15.65 25.70
N LEU A 198 -1.98 -16.96 25.46
CA LEU A 198 -0.85 -17.90 25.56
C LEU A 198 -0.23 -18.12 24.17
N VAL A 199 0.82 -17.37 23.86
CA VAL A 199 1.55 -17.44 22.57
C VAL A 199 3.05 -17.46 22.83
N ARG A 200 3.78 -18.38 22.20
CA ARG A 200 5.26 -18.44 22.31
C ARG A 200 5.91 -17.13 21.86
N ASP A 201 6.80 -16.57 22.67
CA ASP A 201 7.49 -15.31 22.37
C ASP A 201 8.36 -15.39 21.10
N SER A 202 9.00 -16.53 20.86
CA SER A 202 9.84 -16.78 19.66
C SER A 202 9.08 -16.68 18.34
N ALA A 203 7.75 -16.78 18.37
CA ALA A 203 6.89 -16.69 17.21
C ALA A 203 6.55 -15.24 16.81
N LYS A 204 6.80 -14.25 17.67
CA LYS A 204 6.37 -12.86 17.47
C LYS A 204 7.20 -12.17 16.38
N MET A 205 6.53 -11.43 15.49
CA MET A 205 7.20 -10.52 14.56
C MET A 205 7.73 -9.32 15.34
N LEU A 206 8.95 -8.88 15.05
CA LEU A 206 9.50 -7.65 15.60
C LEU A 206 8.86 -6.45 14.86
N ILE A 207 8.23 -5.57 15.63
CA ILE A 207 7.66 -4.33 15.13
C ILE A 207 8.59 -3.20 15.60
N PRO A 208 9.19 -2.40 14.69
CA PRO A 208 10.00 -1.25 15.06
C PRO A 208 9.22 -0.27 15.94
N LYS A 209 9.92 0.44 16.84
CA LYS A 209 9.30 1.48 17.65
C LYS A 209 8.90 2.66 16.76
N LEU A 210 7.68 3.15 16.95
CA LEU A 210 7.18 4.32 16.23
C LEU A 210 8.09 5.54 16.51
N GLY A 211 8.46 6.27 15.45
CA GLY A 211 9.32 7.45 15.55
C GLY A 211 10.82 7.17 15.72
N GLN A 212 11.27 5.91 15.61
CA GLN A 212 12.70 5.59 15.55
C GLN A 212 13.14 5.37 14.09
N ASP A 213 14.20 6.07 13.68
CA ASP A 213 14.84 5.86 12.37
C ASP A 213 15.38 4.44 12.23
N ILE A 214 15.05 3.77 11.12
CA ILE A 214 15.57 2.45 10.78
C ILE A 214 16.97 2.66 10.17
N LEU A 215 18.01 2.36 10.93
CA LEU A 215 19.41 2.43 10.52
C LEU A 215 20.02 1.02 10.38
N PRO A 216 21.10 0.85 9.60
CA PRO A 216 21.76 -0.46 9.45
C PRO A 216 22.38 -0.96 10.75
N ASN A 217 22.12 -2.22 11.09
CA ASN A 217 22.72 -2.90 12.22
C ASN A 217 23.98 -3.66 11.76
N PRO A 218 25.17 -3.36 12.31
CA PRO A 218 26.39 -4.11 12.01
C PRO A 218 26.24 -5.60 12.36
N GLY A 219 26.75 -6.48 11.50
CA GLY A 219 26.67 -7.94 11.68
C GLY A 219 25.29 -8.56 11.42
N GLN A 220 24.29 -7.77 11.03
CA GLN A 220 22.97 -8.25 10.58
C GLN A 220 22.77 -8.01 9.09
N LYS A 221 21.80 -8.70 8.48
CA LYS A 221 21.37 -8.46 7.10
C LYS A 221 20.58 -7.16 7.04
N ASN A 222 21.11 -6.16 6.33
CA ASN A 222 20.44 -4.87 6.11
C ASN A 222 19.98 -4.77 4.65
N VAL A 223 18.68 -4.60 4.44
CA VAL A 223 18.04 -4.59 3.12
C VAL A 223 17.48 -3.20 2.85
N LEU A 224 18.03 -2.52 1.86
CA LEU A 224 17.50 -1.26 1.35
C LEU A 224 16.62 -1.58 0.15
N ILE A 225 15.37 -1.14 0.16
CA ILE A 225 14.41 -1.38 -0.92
C ILE A 225 14.01 -0.03 -1.51
N THR A 226 14.09 0.08 -2.84
CA THR A 226 13.51 1.21 -3.56
C THR A 226 12.53 0.72 -4.61
N SER A 227 11.42 1.43 -4.74
CA SER A 227 10.53 1.28 -5.89
C SER A 227 10.71 2.44 -6.85
N ALA A 228 10.66 2.19 -8.16
CA ALA A 228 10.83 3.22 -9.18
C ALA A 228 9.90 4.41 -8.94
N LEU A 229 10.49 5.61 -8.85
CA LEU A 229 9.77 6.84 -8.55
C LEU A 229 8.67 7.07 -9.60
N PRO A 230 7.38 7.05 -9.24
CA PRO A 230 6.31 7.45 -10.15
C PRO A 230 6.45 8.90 -10.58
N TYR A 231 6.29 9.15 -11.88
CA TYR A 231 6.29 10.51 -12.42
C TYR A 231 5.00 11.24 -12.04
N VAL A 232 5.14 12.35 -11.33
CA VAL A 232 4.08 12.98 -10.54
C VAL A 232 2.86 13.41 -11.35
N ASN A 233 3.05 13.85 -12.60
CA ASN A 233 1.99 14.49 -13.38
C ASN A 233 0.92 13.49 -13.92
N ASN A 234 1.02 12.21 -13.57
CA ASN A 234 0.16 11.14 -14.07
C ASN A 234 -0.32 10.19 -12.97
N VAL A 235 -1.65 10.21 -12.74
CA VAL A 235 -2.36 9.20 -11.94
C VAL A 235 -1.91 7.78 -12.34
N PRO A 236 -1.39 6.97 -11.40
CA PRO A 236 -0.87 5.65 -11.71
C PRO A 236 -2.00 4.68 -12.02
N HIS A 237 -1.80 3.84 -13.04
CA HIS A 237 -2.68 2.71 -13.34
C HIS A 237 -2.19 1.43 -12.67
N LEU A 238 -3.03 0.37 -12.64
CA LEU A 238 -2.69 -0.89 -11.98
C LEU A 238 -1.34 -1.48 -12.43
N GLY A 239 -0.99 -1.27 -13.70
CA GLY A 239 0.31 -1.66 -14.27
C GLY A 239 1.52 -0.97 -13.62
N ASN A 240 1.43 0.33 -13.29
CA ASN A 240 2.49 1.01 -12.53
C ASN A 240 2.55 0.49 -11.08
N ILE A 241 1.39 0.19 -10.50
CA ILE A 241 1.27 -0.30 -9.12
C ILE A 241 1.92 -1.68 -8.99
N ILE A 242 1.52 -2.66 -9.82
CA ILE A 242 2.11 -4.01 -9.77
C ILE A 242 3.58 -4.03 -10.20
N GLY A 243 3.96 -3.25 -11.21
CA GLY A 243 5.32 -3.26 -11.75
C GLY A 243 6.39 -2.71 -10.80
N SER A 244 5.99 -1.78 -9.93
CA SER A 244 6.89 -1.09 -9.01
C SER A 244 6.46 -1.25 -7.54
N VAL A 245 5.50 -0.45 -7.07
CA VAL A 245 5.32 -0.21 -5.62
C VAL A 245 4.72 -1.40 -4.87
N LEU A 246 3.81 -2.15 -5.47
CA LEU A 246 3.20 -3.34 -4.86
C LEU A 246 4.18 -4.53 -4.84
N SER A 247 5.04 -4.65 -5.86
CA SER A 247 6.10 -5.68 -5.85
C SER A 247 7.13 -5.42 -4.75
N ALA A 248 7.57 -4.17 -4.60
CA ALA A 248 8.52 -3.77 -3.55
C ALA A 248 7.91 -3.90 -2.14
N ASP A 249 6.63 -3.55 -1.97
CA ASP A 249 5.92 -3.68 -0.69
C ASP A 249 5.85 -5.12 -0.19
N VAL A 250 5.52 -6.07 -1.07
CA VAL A 250 5.49 -7.50 -0.74
C VAL A 250 6.88 -7.97 -0.28
N PHE A 251 7.94 -7.59 -0.99
CA PHE A 251 9.30 -7.96 -0.58
C PHE A 251 9.73 -7.26 0.72
N SER A 252 9.36 -6.00 0.93
CA SER A 252 9.59 -5.27 2.18
C SER A 252 8.92 -5.97 3.37
N ARG A 253 7.62 -6.22 3.27
CA ARG A 253 6.84 -6.92 4.28
C ARG A 253 7.33 -8.36 4.51
N TYR A 254 7.84 -9.05 3.49
CA TYR A 254 8.49 -10.35 3.66
C TYR A 254 9.76 -10.26 4.50
N ASN A 255 10.66 -9.31 4.21
CA ASN A 255 11.89 -9.12 4.99
C ASN A 255 11.55 -8.67 6.43
N LYS A 256 10.63 -7.71 6.61
CA LYS A 256 10.09 -7.31 7.92
C LYS A 256 9.51 -8.50 8.70
N ALA A 257 8.74 -9.39 8.05
CA ALA A 257 8.18 -10.59 8.66
C ALA A 257 9.23 -11.69 8.97
N ARG A 258 10.38 -11.70 8.29
CA ARG A 258 11.58 -12.48 8.67
C ARG A 258 12.45 -11.77 9.72
N ASN A 259 11.98 -10.66 10.30
CA ASN A 259 12.72 -9.81 11.25
C ASN A 259 14.06 -9.27 10.68
N ILE A 260 14.17 -9.15 9.36
CA ILE A 260 15.35 -8.59 8.67
C ILE A 260 15.28 -7.06 8.72
N ASN A 261 16.38 -6.41 9.05
CA ASN A 261 16.44 -4.95 9.12
C ASN A 261 16.25 -4.35 7.71
N THR A 262 15.13 -3.67 7.50
CA THR A 262 14.63 -3.32 6.16
C THR A 262 14.16 -1.87 6.13
N LEU A 263 14.65 -1.10 5.17
CA LEU A 263 14.17 0.25 4.89
C LEU A 263 13.61 0.31 3.46
N TYR A 264 12.33 0.64 3.32
CA TYR A 264 11.63 0.77 2.05
C TYR A 264 11.30 2.23 1.73
N ILE A 265 11.96 2.75 0.70
CA ILE A 265 11.89 4.14 0.24
C ILE A 265 11.24 4.24 -1.14
N CYS A 266 10.36 5.23 -1.31
CA CYS A 266 9.91 5.70 -2.62
C CYS A 266 9.52 7.18 -2.52
N GLY A 267 9.01 7.75 -3.60
CA GLY A 267 8.56 9.13 -3.68
C GLY A 267 8.18 9.52 -5.10
N THR A 268 7.80 10.77 -5.31
CA THR A 268 7.45 11.28 -6.64
C THR A 268 8.66 11.86 -7.37
N ASP A 269 8.78 11.51 -8.66
CA ASP A 269 9.66 12.21 -9.60
C ASP A 269 8.89 13.37 -10.24
N GLU A 270 9.43 14.58 -10.08
CA GLU A 270 8.68 15.83 -10.20
C GLU A 270 9.26 16.82 -11.20
N TYR A 271 10.50 16.62 -11.65
CA TYR A 271 11.21 17.58 -12.50
C TYR A 271 11.00 17.33 -14.01
N GLY A 272 11.50 18.25 -14.83
CA GLY A 272 11.56 18.10 -16.28
C GLY A 272 10.32 18.59 -17.04
N THR A 273 10.43 18.57 -18.36
CA THR A 273 9.56 19.29 -19.30
C THR A 273 8.08 18.91 -19.18
N ALA A 274 7.76 17.64 -18.92
CA ALA A 274 6.37 17.20 -18.88
C ALA A 274 5.61 17.71 -17.64
N THR A 275 6.30 18.05 -16.54
CA THR A 275 5.72 18.80 -15.42
C THR A 275 5.42 20.24 -15.84
N GLU A 276 6.35 20.94 -16.50
CA GLU A 276 6.12 22.29 -17.03
C GLU A 276 4.97 22.33 -18.04
N THR A 277 4.94 21.42 -19.02
CA THR A 277 3.83 21.27 -19.97
C THR A 277 2.51 21.09 -19.23
N LYS A 278 2.47 20.20 -18.23
CA LYS A 278 1.22 19.87 -17.54
C LYS A 278 0.74 20.98 -16.61
N ALA A 279 1.66 21.70 -15.99
CA ALA A 279 1.37 22.89 -15.20
C ALA A 279 0.77 24.02 -16.07
N LEU A 280 1.31 24.23 -17.27
CA LEU A 280 0.74 25.16 -18.27
C LEU A 280 -0.66 24.74 -18.73
N GLU A 281 -0.89 23.45 -19.02
CA GLU A 281 -2.22 22.91 -19.36
C GLU A 281 -3.24 23.12 -18.24
N GLU A 282 -2.86 22.87 -16.98
CA GLU A 282 -3.72 23.04 -15.80
C GLU A 282 -3.74 24.48 -15.24
N LYS A 283 -3.01 25.41 -15.87
CA LYS A 283 -2.91 26.84 -15.51
C LYS A 283 -2.43 27.08 -14.06
N CYS A 284 -1.44 26.31 -13.63
CA CYS A 284 -0.78 26.42 -12.34
C CYS A 284 0.76 26.46 -12.50
N THR A 285 1.48 26.67 -11.41
CA THR A 285 2.94 26.50 -11.38
C THR A 285 3.34 25.02 -11.30
N PRO A 286 4.56 24.64 -11.72
CA PRO A 286 5.07 23.29 -11.56
C PRO A 286 5.02 22.79 -10.09
N GLN A 287 5.34 23.65 -9.11
CA GLN A 287 5.26 23.31 -7.69
C GLN A 287 3.82 22.95 -7.26
N GLU A 288 2.83 23.78 -7.60
CA GLU A 288 1.41 23.52 -7.27
C GLU A 288 0.89 22.24 -7.92
N LEU A 289 1.30 21.96 -9.17
CA LEU A 289 0.98 20.69 -9.83
C LEU A 289 1.58 19.51 -9.07
N CYS A 290 2.87 19.57 -8.74
CA CYS A 290 3.56 18.53 -8.00
C CYS A 290 2.96 18.31 -6.61
N ASP A 291 2.62 19.37 -5.88
CA ASP A 291 2.02 19.29 -4.54
C ASP A 291 0.67 18.58 -4.56
N LYS A 292 -0.20 18.98 -5.50
CA LYS A 292 -1.51 18.37 -5.75
C LYS A 292 -1.38 16.87 -6.06
N TYR A 293 -0.49 16.52 -6.97
CA TYR A 293 -0.36 15.14 -7.43
C TYR A 293 0.45 14.24 -6.47
N HIS A 294 1.44 14.77 -5.74
CA HIS A 294 2.16 14.00 -4.71
C HIS A 294 1.19 13.47 -3.64
N VAL A 295 0.26 14.32 -3.17
CA VAL A 295 -0.83 13.92 -2.27
C VAL A 295 -1.69 12.83 -2.89
N LEU A 296 -2.09 12.98 -4.16
CA LEU A 296 -2.88 11.96 -4.87
C LEU A 296 -2.16 10.61 -4.97
N HIS A 297 -0.85 10.60 -5.28
CA HIS A 297 -0.05 9.38 -5.31
C HIS A 297 0.01 8.72 -3.93
N ARG A 298 0.33 9.49 -2.87
CA ARG A 298 0.36 8.99 -1.50
C ARG A 298 -0.98 8.37 -1.10
N ASP A 299 -2.09 9.05 -1.34
CA ASP A 299 -3.43 8.59 -0.94
C ASP A 299 -3.85 7.33 -1.70
N ILE A 300 -3.46 7.19 -2.97
CA ILE A 300 -3.63 5.95 -3.74
C ILE A 300 -2.80 4.82 -3.12
N TYR A 301 -1.52 5.03 -2.84
CA TYR A 301 -0.65 3.97 -2.30
C TYR A 301 -1.04 3.57 -0.88
N GLN A 302 -1.49 4.52 -0.05
CA GLN A 302 -2.08 4.24 1.26
C GLN A 302 -3.35 3.38 1.13
N TRP A 303 -4.24 3.68 0.16
CA TRP A 303 -5.42 2.84 -0.07
C TRP A 303 -5.06 1.43 -0.56
N PHE A 304 -4.00 1.27 -1.37
CA PHE A 304 -3.43 -0.03 -1.76
C PHE A 304 -2.63 -0.74 -0.64
N ASP A 305 -2.63 -0.19 0.60
CA ASP A 305 -1.95 -0.75 1.77
C ASP A 305 -0.44 -0.94 1.51
N ILE A 306 0.22 0.09 0.95
CA ILE A 306 1.68 0.12 0.71
C ILE A 306 2.38 0.73 1.94
N ASP A 307 3.26 -0.05 2.58
CA ASP A 307 3.99 0.29 3.81
C ASP A 307 5.40 0.81 3.51
N PHE A 308 5.45 2.02 2.91
CA PHE A 308 6.70 2.76 2.81
C PHE A 308 7.16 3.22 4.20
N ASP A 309 8.43 2.99 4.54
CA ASP A 309 9.02 3.58 5.74
C ASP A 309 9.22 5.10 5.54
N HIS A 310 9.41 5.54 4.30
CA HIS A 310 9.26 6.94 3.91
C HIS A 310 8.85 7.10 2.43
N PHE A 311 7.85 7.96 2.17
CA PHE A 311 7.42 8.37 0.83
C PHE A 311 7.69 9.86 0.61
N GLY A 312 8.79 10.17 -0.08
CA GLY A 312 9.29 11.55 -0.26
C GLY A 312 9.09 12.13 -1.66
N ARG A 313 9.95 13.09 -2.02
CA ARG A 313 9.84 13.94 -3.21
C ARG A 313 11.22 14.31 -3.76
N THR A 314 11.35 14.49 -5.08
CA THR A 314 12.59 14.99 -5.67
C THR A 314 12.75 16.51 -5.57
N THR A 315 11.69 17.29 -5.35
CA THR A 315 11.77 18.76 -5.22
C THR A 315 12.20 19.22 -3.81
N THR A 316 13.40 18.85 -3.36
CA THR A 316 13.89 19.16 -2.00
C THR A 316 15.30 19.75 -2.00
N PRO A 317 15.68 20.52 -0.96
CA PRO A 317 17.06 21.02 -0.80
C PRO A 317 18.10 19.89 -0.81
N ALA A 318 17.78 18.75 -0.20
CA ALA A 318 18.65 17.57 -0.17
C ALA A 318 18.89 16.98 -1.58
N GLN A 319 17.90 17.02 -2.49
CA GLN A 319 18.11 16.64 -3.89
C GLN A 319 19.11 17.58 -4.55
N THR A 320 18.93 18.89 -4.41
CA THR A 320 19.84 19.89 -4.99
C THR A 320 21.27 19.68 -4.50
N GLU A 321 21.48 19.57 -3.18
CA GLU A 321 22.81 19.38 -2.59
C GLU A 321 23.48 18.09 -3.08
N ILE A 322 22.79 16.95 -3.02
CA ILE A 322 23.38 15.65 -3.36
C ILE A 322 23.60 15.52 -4.87
N ALA A 323 22.68 15.98 -5.71
CA ALA A 323 22.83 15.95 -7.17
C ALA A 323 23.96 16.88 -7.64
N GLN A 324 24.08 18.08 -7.07
CA GLN A 324 25.22 18.97 -7.34
C GLN A 324 26.54 18.37 -6.83
N SER A 325 26.57 17.74 -5.65
CA SER A 325 27.76 17.07 -5.13
C SER A 325 28.26 15.95 -6.06
N ILE A 326 27.35 15.10 -6.55
CA ILE A 326 27.66 14.03 -7.51
C ILE A 326 28.14 14.62 -8.84
N PHE A 327 27.47 15.65 -9.35
CA PHE A 327 27.88 16.36 -10.57
C PHE A 327 29.30 16.95 -10.44
N THR A 328 29.59 17.68 -9.36
CA THR A 328 30.90 18.32 -9.16
C THR A 328 32.02 17.29 -9.04
N LYS A 329 31.79 16.15 -8.38
CA LYS A 329 32.78 15.05 -8.34
C LYS A 329 33.01 14.42 -9.71
N LEU A 330 31.95 14.18 -10.49
CA LEU A 330 32.07 13.67 -11.86
C LEU A 330 32.84 14.64 -12.77
N TYR A 331 32.62 15.95 -12.60
CA TYR A 331 33.36 17.00 -13.30
C TYR A 331 34.85 16.97 -12.94
N GLN A 332 35.17 17.00 -11.64
CA GLN A 332 36.54 16.96 -11.12
C GLN A 332 37.30 15.69 -11.52
N ASN A 333 36.61 14.55 -11.62
CA ASN A 333 37.18 13.26 -12.05
C ASN A 333 37.27 13.10 -13.59
N GLY A 334 36.92 14.12 -14.38
CA GLY A 334 37.06 14.10 -15.85
C GLY A 334 36.01 13.25 -16.60
N TYR A 335 34.91 12.88 -15.93
CA TYR A 335 33.81 12.11 -16.49
C TYR A 335 32.66 12.96 -17.05
N LEU A 336 32.77 14.29 -16.99
CA LEU A 336 31.88 15.22 -17.69
C LEU A 336 32.67 15.96 -18.78
N ALA A 337 32.00 16.28 -19.89
CA ALA A 337 32.53 17.16 -20.94
C ALA A 337 31.45 18.15 -21.39
N GLU A 338 31.87 19.34 -21.84
CA GLU A 338 31.01 20.31 -22.52
C GLU A 338 30.99 20.04 -24.03
N ASP A 339 29.82 20.11 -24.64
CA ASP A 339 29.63 20.06 -26.10
C ASP A 339 28.43 20.94 -26.50
N SER A 340 28.38 21.37 -27.76
CA SER A 340 27.32 22.21 -28.32
C SER A 340 26.31 21.40 -29.10
N MET A 341 25.02 21.69 -28.92
CA MET A 341 23.93 21.08 -29.68
C MET A 341 22.96 22.14 -30.19
N THR A 342 22.65 22.09 -31.49
CA THR A 342 21.66 22.97 -32.12
C THR A 342 20.25 22.50 -31.74
N GLN A 343 19.42 23.44 -31.28
CA GLN A 343 18.02 23.19 -30.95
C GLN A 343 17.15 24.31 -31.53
N LEU A 344 15.84 24.05 -31.67
CA LEU A 344 14.89 25.10 -32.05
C LEU A 344 14.63 26.01 -30.86
N TYR A 345 14.69 27.32 -31.10
CA TYR A 345 14.53 28.38 -30.13
C TYR A 345 13.38 29.30 -30.52
N CYS A 346 12.52 29.65 -29.57
CA CYS A 346 11.47 30.65 -29.78
C CYS A 346 11.91 32.00 -29.21
N GLU A 347 12.07 32.98 -30.09
CA GLU A 347 12.46 34.35 -29.73
C GLU A 347 11.36 35.11 -28.96
N LYS A 348 10.10 34.66 -29.05
CA LYS A 348 8.93 35.34 -28.46
C LYS A 348 8.73 35.07 -26.96
N HIS A 349 9.01 33.85 -26.49
CA HIS A 349 8.97 33.50 -25.06
C HIS A 349 10.35 33.21 -24.44
N ASP A 350 11.44 33.55 -25.14
CA ASP A 350 12.84 33.45 -24.68
C ASP A 350 13.21 32.02 -24.22
N GLY A 351 12.95 31.00 -25.05
CA GLY A 351 13.11 29.59 -24.65
C GLY A 351 13.45 28.62 -25.79
N PHE A 352 14.19 27.56 -25.45
CA PHE A 352 14.41 26.40 -26.31
C PHE A 352 13.19 25.47 -26.31
N LEU A 353 12.90 24.86 -27.45
CA LEU A 353 11.77 23.96 -27.65
C LEU A 353 12.22 22.51 -27.62
N ALA A 354 11.62 21.73 -26.71
CA ALA A 354 11.56 20.28 -26.88
C ALA A 354 10.63 19.94 -28.07
N ASP A 355 10.86 18.81 -28.74
CA ASP A 355 10.18 18.40 -29.98
C ASP A 355 8.64 18.44 -29.87
N ARG A 356 8.10 18.16 -28.68
CA ARG A 356 6.65 18.20 -28.36
C ARG A 356 6.05 19.61 -28.30
N PHE A 357 6.87 20.64 -28.20
CA PHE A 357 6.48 22.05 -28.29
C PHE A 357 6.70 22.63 -29.70
N VAL A 358 7.18 21.82 -30.64
CA VAL A 358 7.28 22.17 -32.07
C VAL A 358 6.12 21.49 -32.80
N GLU A 359 5.31 22.28 -33.49
CA GLU A 359 4.28 21.80 -34.40
C GLU A 359 4.55 22.36 -35.80
N GLY A 360 4.09 21.67 -36.85
CA GLY A 360 4.38 22.06 -38.22
C GLY A 360 3.72 21.15 -39.24
N THR A 361 3.83 21.50 -40.51
CA THR A 361 3.34 20.67 -41.61
C THR A 361 4.28 19.49 -41.84
N CYS A 362 3.75 18.28 -41.81
CA CYS A 362 4.52 17.05 -42.02
C CYS A 362 5.11 17.01 -43.44
N PRO A 363 6.44 16.93 -43.61
CA PRO A 363 7.06 16.86 -44.94
C PRO A 363 6.64 15.61 -45.73
N LYS A 364 6.29 14.52 -45.04
CA LYS A 364 5.97 13.21 -45.64
C LYS A 364 4.53 13.08 -46.14
N CYS A 365 3.56 13.78 -45.53
CA CYS A 365 2.13 13.60 -45.84
C CYS A 365 1.27 14.88 -45.82
N GLN A 366 1.91 16.05 -45.68
CA GLN A 366 1.26 17.37 -45.71
C GLN A 366 0.13 17.52 -44.66
N TYR A 367 0.27 16.86 -43.51
CA TYR A 367 -0.58 17.09 -42.34
C TYR A 367 -0.11 18.33 -41.60
N GLU A 368 -0.95 19.36 -41.49
CA GLU A 368 -0.56 20.70 -41.05
C GLU A 368 -0.21 20.81 -39.56
N ASP A 369 -0.72 19.88 -38.72
CA ASP A 369 -0.54 19.82 -37.26
C ASP A 369 0.32 18.61 -36.81
N ALA A 370 1.41 18.30 -37.52
CA ALA A 370 2.35 17.29 -37.07
C ALA A 370 3.22 17.81 -35.92
N ARG A 371 3.56 16.92 -34.97
CA ARG A 371 4.47 17.22 -33.86
C ARG A 371 5.92 17.00 -34.31
N GLY A 372 6.87 17.66 -33.65
CA GLY A 372 8.30 17.58 -33.96
C GLY A 372 8.87 16.16 -33.92
N ASP A 373 8.33 15.30 -33.05
CA ASP A 373 8.75 13.90 -32.89
C ASP A 373 8.01 12.93 -33.83
N GLN A 374 6.73 13.20 -34.15
CA GLN A 374 5.89 12.28 -34.89
C GLN A 374 4.70 12.96 -35.57
N CYS A 375 4.39 12.55 -36.81
CA CYS A 375 3.14 12.90 -37.46
C CYS A 375 2.00 11.94 -37.05
N ASP A 376 0.98 12.45 -36.36
CA ASP A 376 -0.17 11.64 -35.91
C ASP A 376 -1.05 11.12 -37.06
N LYS A 377 -0.98 11.70 -38.27
CA LYS A 377 -1.75 11.25 -39.44
C LYS A 377 -1.13 10.05 -40.17
N CYS A 378 0.19 10.05 -40.37
CA CYS A 378 0.89 8.97 -41.09
C CYS A 378 1.72 8.04 -40.19
N GLY A 379 1.82 8.34 -38.89
CA GLY A 379 2.60 7.60 -37.91
C GLY A 379 4.12 7.75 -38.03
N GLY A 380 4.61 8.43 -39.08
CA GLY A 380 6.04 8.59 -39.35
C GLY A 380 6.73 9.45 -38.30
N LEU A 381 7.86 8.96 -37.80
CA LEU A 381 8.81 9.74 -37.00
C LEU A 381 9.34 10.93 -37.82
N LEU A 382 9.56 12.05 -37.14
CA LEU A 382 10.09 13.29 -37.70
C LEU A 382 11.26 13.78 -36.84
N ASP A 383 12.08 14.63 -37.43
CA ASP A 383 12.94 15.56 -36.70
C ASP A 383 12.20 16.93 -36.68
N PRO A 384 12.20 17.67 -35.56
CA PRO A 384 11.58 19.00 -35.51
C PRO A 384 12.17 20.00 -36.53
N PHE A 385 13.43 19.82 -36.97
CA PHE A 385 14.03 20.62 -38.04
C PHE A 385 13.51 20.26 -39.45
N ASP A 386 12.93 19.08 -39.66
CA ASP A 386 12.32 18.65 -40.92
C ASP A 386 10.89 19.20 -41.13
N LEU A 387 10.28 19.80 -40.10
CA LEU A 387 8.92 20.33 -40.18
C LEU A 387 8.84 21.53 -41.14
N ILE A 388 7.86 21.51 -42.04
CA ILE A 388 7.54 22.64 -42.91
C ILE A 388 6.72 23.64 -42.09
N ASN A 389 7.06 24.94 -42.14
CA ASN A 389 6.43 25.99 -41.34
C ASN A 389 6.35 25.62 -39.83
N PRO A 390 7.51 25.37 -39.17
CA PRO A 390 7.52 25.08 -37.76
C PRO A 390 6.98 26.28 -36.98
N ARG A 391 6.24 25.98 -35.91
CA ARG A 391 5.64 26.94 -34.99
C ARG A 391 5.76 26.40 -33.56
N CYS A 392 5.94 27.30 -32.61
CA CYS A 392 5.86 26.96 -31.21
C CYS A 392 4.41 26.70 -30.81
N LYS A 393 4.17 25.55 -30.17
CA LYS A 393 2.87 25.17 -29.59
C LYS A 393 2.37 26.15 -28.50
N ILE A 394 3.28 26.87 -27.84
CA ILE A 394 2.97 27.77 -26.71
C ILE A 394 2.40 29.11 -27.19
N ASP A 395 2.96 29.69 -28.26
CA ASP A 395 2.66 31.08 -28.66
C ASP A 395 2.50 31.32 -30.17
N GLY A 396 2.58 30.27 -30.98
CA GLY A 396 2.43 30.29 -32.44
C GLY A 396 3.61 30.85 -33.24
N HIS A 397 4.68 31.33 -32.61
CA HIS A 397 5.81 31.93 -33.32
C HIS A 397 6.69 30.87 -34.00
N SER A 398 7.21 31.16 -35.20
CA SER A 398 8.18 30.28 -35.84
C SER A 398 9.50 30.23 -35.05
N PRO A 399 9.99 29.04 -34.68
CA PRO A 399 11.27 28.93 -33.99
C PRO A 399 12.44 28.96 -34.98
N VAL A 400 13.62 29.34 -34.47
CA VAL A 400 14.87 29.42 -35.22
C VAL A 400 15.91 28.43 -34.67
N PRO A 401 16.78 27.82 -35.50
CA PRO A 401 17.91 27.04 -35.01
C PRO A 401 18.86 27.90 -34.19
N ARG A 402 19.27 27.41 -33.01
CA ARG A 402 20.24 28.09 -32.14
C ARG A 402 21.09 27.05 -31.41
N ASP A 403 22.39 27.32 -31.31
CA ASP A 403 23.32 26.46 -30.57
C ASP A 403 23.21 26.70 -29.06
N SER A 404 23.20 25.60 -28.32
CA SER A 404 23.14 25.57 -26.86
C SER A 404 24.30 24.74 -26.32
N ARG A 405 24.99 25.23 -25.27
CA ARG A 405 26.07 24.47 -24.60
C ARG A 405 25.49 23.52 -23.56
N HIS A 406 25.97 22.29 -23.53
CA HIS A 406 25.47 21.24 -22.62
C HIS A 406 26.61 20.39 -22.06
N ILE A 407 26.38 19.89 -20.85
CA ILE A 407 27.28 18.94 -20.20
C ILE A 407 26.82 17.50 -20.49
N PHE A 408 27.77 16.64 -20.84
CA PHE A 408 27.59 15.24 -21.18
C PHE A 408 28.36 14.34 -20.20
N LEU A 409 27.66 13.37 -19.60
CA LEU A 409 28.26 12.28 -18.84
C LEU A 409 28.93 11.28 -19.81
N GLN A 410 30.24 11.12 -19.65
CA GLN A 410 31.13 10.29 -20.48
C GLN A 410 31.01 8.81 -20.08
N LEU A 411 29.84 8.20 -20.35
CA LEU A 411 29.58 6.78 -20.04
C LEU A 411 30.49 5.83 -20.84
N ASP A 412 30.95 6.24 -22.01
CA ASP A 412 31.98 5.60 -22.82
C ASP A 412 33.28 5.39 -22.01
N LYS A 413 33.76 6.43 -21.31
CA LYS A 413 34.95 6.36 -20.43
C LYS A 413 34.72 5.51 -19.17
N LEU A 414 33.46 5.28 -18.80
CA LEU A 414 33.07 4.48 -17.63
C LEU A 414 32.72 3.03 -17.98
N GLN A 415 32.61 2.68 -19.27
CA GLN A 415 32.04 1.40 -19.73
C GLN A 415 32.67 0.18 -19.05
N HIS A 416 34.01 0.03 -19.06
CA HIS A 416 34.69 -1.10 -18.42
C HIS A 416 34.33 -1.26 -16.93
N ARG A 417 34.23 -0.15 -16.18
CA ARG A 417 33.88 -0.17 -14.75
C ARG A 417 32.41 -0.56 -14.54
N ILE A 418 31.52 -0.15 -15.44
CA ILE A 418 30.10 -0.52 -15.42
C ILE A 418 29.93 -2.00 -15.80
N GLU A 419 30.64 -2.49 -16.80
CA GLU A 419 30.64 -3.91 -17.21
C GLU A 419 31.11 -4.82 -16.06
N GLU A 420 32.27 -4.52 -15.47
CA GLU A 420 32.83 -5.26 -14.33
C GLU A 420 31.86 -5.31 -13.14
N TRP A 421 31.32 -4.15 -12.74
CA TRP A 421 30.36 -4.06 -11.65
C TRP A 421 29.04 -4.77 -11.96
N SER A 422 28.47 -4.56 -13.16
CA SER A 422 27.17 -5.13 -13.55
C SER A 422 27.23 -6.64 -13.65
N LYS A 423 28.33 -7.21 -14.18
CA LYS A 423 28.55 -8.66 -14.21
C LYS A 423 28.51 -9.21 -12.79
N LYS A 424 29.38 -8.71 -11.91
CA LYS A 424 29.46 -9.13 -10.51
C LYS A 424 28.12 -9.00 -9.79
N SER A 425 27.47 -7.84 -9.89
CA SER A 425 26.18 -7.61 -9.23
C SER A 425 25.06 -8.49 -9.79
N SER A 426 25.04 -8.76 -11.09
CA SER A 426 23.99 -9.59 -11.70
C SER A 426 24.09 -11.07 -11.31
N GLU A 427 25.32 -11.55 -11.07
CA GLU A 427 25.63 -12.90 -10.60
C GLU A 427 25.37 -13.01 -9.08
N GLU A 428 25.94 -12.14 -8.26
CA GLU A 428 25.79 -12.16 -6.79
C GLU A 428 24.37 -11.86 -6.31
N GLY A 429 23.65 -10.97 -7.00
CA GLY A 429 22.30 -10.55 -6.63
C GLY A 429 21.18 -11.20 -7.42
N GLY A 430 21.47 -12.16 -8.31
CA GLY A 430 20.46 -12.92 -9.06
C GLY A 430 19.47 -12.03 -9.82
N TRP A 431 19.96 -11.16 -10.71
CA TRP A 431 19.11 -10.20 -11.41
C TRP A 431 18.01 -10.88 -12.24
N SER A 432 16.84 -10.24 -12.28
CA SER A 432 15.75 -10.60 -13.20
C SER A 432 16.24 -10.72 -14.65
N ARG A 433 15.83 -11.79 -15.33
CA ARG A 433 16.38 -12.20 -16.65
C ARG A 433 16.26 -11.10 -17.71
N ASN A 434 15.12 -10.44 -17.78
CA ASN A 434 14.86 -9.29 -18.65
C ASN A 434 15.76 -8.09 -18.29
N GLY A 435 15.89 -7.75 -17.00
CA GLY A 435 16.81 -6.70 -16.55
C GLY A 435 18.27 -6.95 -16.94
N ARG A 436 18.73 -8.21 -16.82
CA ARG A 436 20.05 -8.64 -17.29
C ARG A 436 20.20 -8.49 -18.81
N ILE A 437 19.26 -9.03 -19.60
CA ILE A 437 19.32 -8.98 -21.08
C ILE A 437 19.32 -7.54 -21.60
N ILE A 438 18.50 -6.64 -21.03
CA ILE A 438 18.45 -5.22 -21.43
C ILE A 438 19.79 -4.54 -21.14
N THR A 439 20.39 -4.83 -19.98
CA THR A 439 21.71 -4.28 -19.61
C THR A 439 22.82 -4.80 -20.53
N GLU A 440 22.88 -6.12 -20.76
CA GLU A 440 23.84 -6.75 -21.67
C GLU A 440 23.74 -6.18 -23.10
N SER A 441 22.54 -5.87 -23.58
CA SER A 441 22.34 -5.20 -24.89
C SER A 441 22.94 -3.80 -24.90
N TRP A 442 22.66 -2.97 -23.88
CA TRP A 442 23.19 -1.60 -23.79
C TRP A 442 24.72 -1.55 -23.73
N LEU A 443 25.35 -2.49 -23.02
CA LEU A 443 26.80 -2.59 -22.92
C LEU A 443 27.42 -3.05 -24.24
N LYS A 444 26.82 -4.06 -24.88
CA LYS A 444 27.27 -4.59 -26.19
C LYS A 444 27.19 -3.57 -27.31
N ASP A 445 26.20 -2.69 -27.31
CA ASP A 445 26.05 -1.63 -28.32
C ASP A 445 27.09 -0.50 -28.19
N GLY A 446 27.85 -0.48 -27.09
CA GLY A 446 28.80 0.57 -26.74
C GLY A 446 28.11 1.75 -26.07
N LEU A 447 28.56 2.09 -24.85
CA LEU A 447 28.03 3.26 -24.14
C LEU A 447 28.49 4.54 -24.83
N LYS A 448 27.57 5.51 -24.93
CA LYS A 448 27.81 6.81 -25.57
C LYS A 448 27.69 7.92 -24.54
N PRO A 449 28.39 9.06 -24.71
CA PRO A 449 28.14 10.26 -23.92
C PRO A 449 26.65 10.62 -23.88
N ARG A 450 26.13 10.99 -22.71
CA ARG A 450 24.71 11.36 -22.54
C ARG A 450 24.59 12.78 -21.99
N CYS A 451 23.83 13.64 -22.67
CA CYS A 451 23.57 15.01 -22.22
C CYS A 451 22.76 15.02 -20.91
N ILE A 452 23.38 15.51 -19.83
CA ILE A 452 22.82 15.56 -18.47
C ILE A 452 22.32 16.95 -18.06
N THR A 453 22.15 17.87 -19.02
CA THR A 453 21.66 19.24 -18.77
C THR A 453 20.53 19.61 -19.73
N ARG A 454 19.62 20.49 -19.35
CA ARG A 454 18.52 21.00 -20.20
C ARG A 454 18.25 22.48 -19.97
N ASP A 455 17.79 23.13 -21.03
CA ASP A 455 17.25 24.50 -21.01
C ASP A 455 15.79 24.49 -20.52
N LEU A 456 15.60 24.23 -19.23
CA LEU A 456 14.31 24.26 -18.54
C LEU A 456 14.45 25.12 -17.28
N LYS A 457 13.33 25.58 -16.72
CA LYS A 457 13.31 26.33 -15.45
C LYS A 457 13.04 25.41 -14.26
N TRP A 458 12.38 24.27 -14.50
CA TRP A 458 11.98 23.32 -13.47
C TRP A 458 12.91 22.09 -13.39
N GLY A 459 13.95 22.22 -12.56
CA GLY A 459 14.95 21.19 -12.28
C GLY A 459 16.00 21.66 -11.28
N VAL A 460 16.91 20.78 -10.87
CA VAL A 460 18.09 21.15 -10.07
C VAL A 460 19.02 22.03 -10.90
N SER A 461 19.43 23.20 -10.40
CA SER A 461 20.36 24.08 -11.12
C SER A 461 21.75 23.45 -11.31
N VAL A 462 22.38 23.72 -12.45
CA VAL A 462 23.73 23.22 -12.76
C VAL A 462 24.78 24.06 -12.01
N PRO A 463 25.72 23.46 -11.25
CA PRO A 463 26.69 24.20 -10.45
C PRO A 463 27.94 24.60 -11.28
N LEU A 464 27.73 25.30 -12.40
CA LEU A 464 28.79 25.85 -13.25
C LEU A 464 28.49 27.31 -13.65
N PRO A 465 29.51 28.17 -13.81
CA PRO A 465 29.33 29.49 -14.43
C PRO A 465 28.77 29.38 -15.86
N ASP A 466 27.97 30.36 -16.28
CA ASP A 466 27.25 30.43 -17.57
C ASP A 466 26.12 29.41 -17.75
N TYR A 467 25.83 28.58 -16.73
CA TYR A 467 24.75 27.59 -16.75
C TYR A 467 23.55 28.00 -15.87
N GLU A 468 23.43 29.26 -15.46
CA GLU A 468 22.42 29.74 -14.51
C GLU A 468 20.97 29.63 -15.04
N LYS A 469 20.79 29.56 -16.36
CA LYS A 469 19.50 29.32 -17.04
C LYS A 469 19.25 27.83 -17.37
N LYS A 470 20.09 26.91 -16.90
CA LYS A 470 20.03 25.48 -17.19
C LYS A 470 19.87 24.65 -15.92
N VAL A 471 19.24 23.50 -16.09
CA VAL A 471 19.04 22.51 -15.02
C VAL A 471 19.66 21.16 -15.39
N LEU A 472 19.93 20.34 -14.39
CA LEU A 472 20.23 18.93 -14.56
C LEU A 472 19.04 18.24 -15.23
N TYR A 473 19.33 17.32 -16.14
CA TYR A 473 18.32 16.55 -16.84
C TYR A 473 17.79 15.44 -15.92
N VAL A 474 16.48 15.30 -15.82
CA VAL A 474 15.81 14.31 -14.95
C VAL A 474 16.31 12.86 -15.12
N TRP A 475 16.81 12.49 -16.30
CA TRP A 475 17.40 11.16 -16.54
C TRP A 475 18.76 10.93 -15.84
N PHE A 476 19.38 11.99 -15.31
CA PHE A 476 20.59 11.94 -14.49
C PHE A 476 20.25 11.96 -12.99
N ASP A 477 19.38 12.88 -12.54
CA ASP A 477 19.16 13.11 -11.11
C ASP A 477 17.94 12.40 -10.50
N ALA A 478 16.99 11.86 -11.28
CA ALA A 478 15.85 11.11 -10.72
C ALA A 478 16.29 9.91 -9.86
N CYS A 479 17.32 9.16 -10.27
CA CYS A 479 17.88 8.08 -9.43
C CYS A 479 18.64 8.58 -8.19
N ILE A 480 19.14 9.82 -8.22
CA ILE A 480 19.69 10.50 -7.03
C ILE A 480 18.56 10.79 -6.04
N GLY A 481 17.32 10.90 -6.52
CA GLY A 481 16.08 10.98 -5.74
C GLY A 481 15.97 9.93 -4.63
N TYR A 482 16.40 8.67 -4.85
CA TYR A 482 16.36 7.67 -3.77
C TYR A 482 17.26 8.05 -2.59
N VAL A 483 18.43 8.64 -2.88
CA VAL A 483 19.41 9.07 -1.89
C VAL A 483 18.87 10.29 -1.13
N SER A 484 18.36 11.29 -1.85
CA SER A 484 17.84 12.53 -1.26
C SER A 484 16.55 12.31 -0.47
N ILE A 485 15.66 11.44 -0.92
CA ILE A 485 14.48 11.00 -0.15
C ILE A 485 14.94 10.33 1.17
N THR A 486 15.98 9.49 1.13
CA THR A 486 16.54 8.89 2.35
C THR A 486 17.20 9.95 3.26
N ALA A 487 17.80 11.00 2.69
CA ALA A 487 18.36 12.14 3.44
C ALA A 487 17.29 13.04 4.08
N ASN A 488 16.08 13.10 3.50
CA ASN A 488 14.92 13.76 4.11
C ASN A 488 14.25 12.89 5.19
N TYR A 489 14.41 11.56 5.12
CA TYR A 489 13.97 10.62 6.17
C TYR A 489 14.87 10.68 7.40
N THR A 490 16.20 10.59 7.22
CA THR A 490 17.18 10.52 8.32
C THR A 490 18.48 11.26 7.99
N LYS A 491 19.10 11.90 8.99
CA LYS A 491 20.38 12.62 8.80
C LYS A 491 21.54 11.64 8.54
N GLU A 492 21.40 10.42 9.05
CA GLU A 492 22.34 9.32 8.99
C GLU A 492 22.26 8.53 7.67
N TRP A 493 21.60 9.07 6.62
CA TRP A 493 21.33 8.40 5.33
C TRP A 493 22.56 7.77 4.65
N ARG A 494 23.76 8.31 4.92
CA ARG A 494 25.03 7.73 4.44
C ARG A 494 25.30 6.33 4.98
N GLN A 495 24.75 5.96 6.13
CA GLN A 495 24.83 4.58 6.62
C GLN A 495 24.12 3.60 5.68
N TRP A 496 23.07 4.03 4.97
CA TRP A 496 22.39 3.24 3.95
C TRP A 496 23.06 3.33 2.58
N TRP A 497 23.43 4.54 2.13
CA TRP A 497 23.88 4.79 0.75
C TRP A 497 25.39 4.86 0.53
N ASN A 498 26.22 4.87 1.58
CA ASN A 498 27.68 4.82 1.50
C ASN A 498 28.26 3.62 2.29
N ASN A 499 27.59 2.47 2.26
CA ASN A 499 27.91 1.29 3.07
C ASN A 499 27.70 -0.04 2.31
N PRO A 500 28.37 -0.22 1.15
CA PRO A 500 28.11 -1.34 0.24
C PRO A 500 28.40 -2.73 0.81
N ASP A 501 29.22 -2.81 1.86
CA ASP A 501 29.61 -4.08 2.48
C ASP A 501 28.51 -4.62 3.41
N ASN A 502 27.78 -3.73 4.09
CA ASN A 502 26.74 -4.09 5.07
C ASN A 502 25.30 -3.97 4.55
N VAL A 503 25.07 -3.27 3.44
CA VAL A 503 23.74 -2.99 2.88
C VAL A 503 23.57 -3.64 1.51
N LYS A 504 22.43 -4.34 1.31
CA LYS A 504 22.03 -4.87 0.00
C LYS A 504 20.84 -4.07 -0.56
N LEU A 505 21.04 -3.41 -1.70
CA LEU A 505 20.02 -2.60 -2.38
C LEU A 505 19.21 -3.43 -3.37
N TYR A 506 17.90 -3.52 -3.14
CA TYR A 506 16.91 -4.13 -4.02
C TYR A 506 16.09 -3.05 -4.72
N GLN A 507 15.97 -3.11 -6.05
CA GLN A 507 15.22 -2.11 -6.83
C GLN A 507 14.14 -2.76 -7.68
N PHE A 508 12.92 -2.23 -7.60
CA PHE A 508 11.72 -2.77 -8.26
C PHE A 508 11.18 -1.80 -9.30
N MET A 509 10.99 -2.26 -10.54
CA MET A 509 10.59 -1.40 -11.65
C MET A 509 10.03 -2.17 -12.86
N GLY A 510 9.35 -1.46 -13.75
CA GLY A 510 9.11 -1.92 -15.13
C GLY A 510 10.36 -1.83 -16.00
N LYS A 511 10.45 -2.68 -17.04
CA LYS A 511 11.60 -2.82 -17.94
C LYS A 511 12.18 -1.54 -18.55
N ASP A 512 11.36 -0.51 -18.78
CA ASP A 512 11.79 0.75 -19.38
C ASP A 512 12.79 1.52 -18.49
N ASN A 513 12.77 1.27 -17.17
CA ASN A 513 13.65 1.92 -16.21
C ASN A 513 15.00 1.22 -16.02
N VAL A 514 15.22 0.03 -16.59
CA VAL A 514 16.43 -0.79 -16.34
C VAL A 514 17.73 -0.03 -16.64
N PRO A 515 17.92 0.62 -17.82
CA PRO A 515 19.21 1.25 -18.15
C PRO A 515 19.62 2.37 -17.19
N PHE A 516 18.66 3.03 -16.54
CA PHE A 516 18.95 4.04 -15.53
C PHE A 516 19.58 3.44 -14.28
N HIS A 517 19.12 2.26 -13.87
CA HIS A 517 19.49 1.60 -12.62
C HIS A 517 20.66 0.62 -12.79
N THR A 518 20.95 0.19 -14.02
CA THR A 518 22.05 -0.73 -14.34
C THR A 518 23.19 -0.11 -15.16
N VAL A 519 23.01 1.11 -15.69
CA VAL A 519 24.07 1.82 -16.45
C VAL A 519 24.26 3.25 -15.95
N ILE A 520 23.23 4.11 -16.02
CA ILE A 520 23.41 5.57 -15.84
C ILE A 520 23.74 5.93 -14.39
N PHE A 521 22.91 5.48 -13.43
CA PHE A 521 23.13 5.76 -12.01
C PHE A 521 24.34 5.04 -11.43
N PRO A 522 24.56 3.73 -11.68
CA PRO A 522 25.81 3.06 -11.27
C PRO A 522 27.06 3.69 -11.92
N GLY A 523 27.00 4.09 -13.19
CA GLY A 523 28.08 4.81 -13.85
C GLY A 523 28.39 6.15 -13.16
N SER A 524 27.34 6.90 -12.82
CA SER A 524 27.47 8.15 -12.05
C SER A 524 28.09 7.91 -10.67
N GLN A 525 27.60 6.90 -9.92
CA GLN A 525 28.15 6.50 -8.62
C GLN A 525 29.63 6.09 -8.73
N LEU A 526 29.98 5.20 -9.68
CA LEU A 526 31.35 4.77 -9.93
C LEU A 526 32.27 5.94 -10.28
N GLY A 527 31.80 6.86 -11.12
CA GLY A 527 32.57 8.03 -11.56
C GLY A 527 32.87 9.05 -10.45
N THR A 528 32.12 9.06 -9.33
CA THR A 528 32.49 9.88 -8.16
C THR A 528 33.67 9.33 -7.37
N ASN A 529 33.97 8.03 -7.50
CA ASN A 529 34.91 7.25 -6.66
C ASN A 529 34.55 7.18 -5.16
N ASP A 530 33.38 7.64 -4.74
CA ASP A 530 32.86 7.43 -3.38
C ASP A 530 32.42 5.96 -3.17
N PRO A 531 32.40 5.45 -1.91
CA PRO A 531 31.96 4.09 -1.58
C PRO A 531 30.42 3.97 -1.58
N TRP A 532 29.77 4.24 -2.71
CA TRP A 532 28.30 4.14 -2.81
C TRP A 532 27.81 2.70 -2.66
N THR A 533 26.76 2.51 -1.88
CA THR A 533 25.84 1.36 -1.98
C THR A 533 25.21 1.40 -3.37
N LYS A 534 25.54 0.39 -4.18
CA LYS A 534 25.04 0.22 -5.54
C LYS A 534 23.96 -0.87 -5.54
N LEU A 535 23.18 -0.92 -6.63
CA LEU A 535 22.22 -1.99 -6.89
C LEU A 535 22.87 -3.37 -6.58
N HIS A 536 22.14 -4.21 -5.84
CA HIS A 536 22.49 -5.61 -5.64
C HIS A 536 21.55 -6.49 -6.48
N HIS A 537 20.23 -6.36 -6.30
CA HIS A 537 19.21 -7.10 -7.05
C HIS A 537 18.22 -6.15 -7.75
N ILE A 538 17.98 -6.36 -9.06
CA ILE A 538 16.92 -5.69 -9.82
C ILE A 538 15.77 -6.66 -10.11
N SER A 539 14.57 -6.31 -9.64
CA SER A 539 13.33 -7.02 -9.94
C SER A 539 12.57 -6.25 -11.03
N THR A 540 12.73 -6.71 -12.27
CA THR A 540 12.19 -6.06 -13.47
C THR A 540 10.91 -6.76 -13.90
N THR A 541 9.81 -6.03 -14.06
CA THR A 541 8.56 -6.57 -14.60
C THR A 541 8.37 -6.24 -16.09
N GLU A 542 7.71 -7.17 -16.78
CA GLU A 542 7.07 -6.94 -18.07
C GLU A 542 5.76 -6.14 -17.88
N TYR A 543 4.96 -5.91 -18.93
CA TYR A 543 3.77 -5.07 -18.81
C TYR A 543 2.54 -5.86 -18.31
N LEU A 544 1.75 -5.21 -17.45
CA LEU A 544 0.34 -5.57 -17.26
C LEU A 544 -0.50 -4.87 -18.33
N GLN A 545 -1.17 -5.65 -19.16
CA GLN A 545 -2.22 -5.24 -20.10
C GLN A 545 -3.58 -5.20 -19.38
N TYR A 546 -4.58 -4.57 -20.01
CA TYR A 546 -5.95 -4.49 -19.50
C TYR A 546 -6.93 -5.07 -20.53
N GLU A 547 -7.62 -6.14 -20.14
CA GLU A 547 -8.46 -6.96 -21.03
C GLU A 547 -7.67 -7.34 -22.31
N TYR A 548 -8.08 -6.86 -23.48
CA TYR A 548 -7.43 -7.18 -24.77
C TYR A 548 -6.49 -6.06 -25.29
N GLY A 549 -6.08 -5.11 -24.43
CA GLY A 549 -5.27 -3.97 -24.88
C GLY A 549 -4.48 -3.25 -23.77
N LYS A 550 -3.96 -2.07 -24.09
CA LYS A 550 -3.19 -1.23 -23.16
C LYS A 550 -4.07 -0.29 -22.35
N PHE A 551 -3.69 -0.04 -21.11
CA PHE A 551 -4.19 1.10 -20.31
C PHE A 551 -4.07 2.40 -21.12
N SER A 552 -5.08 3.28 -21.06
CA SER A 552 -5.10 4.53 -21.82
C SER A 552 -6.00 5.58 -21.17
N LYS A 553 -5.37 6.54 -20.48
CA LYS A 553 -6.05 7.65 -19.80
C LYS A 553 -6.87 8.51 -20.78
N SER A 554 -6.31 8.83 -21.95
CA SER A 554 -6.99 9.62 -22.99
C SER A 554 -8.22 8.94 -23.61
N ARG A 555 -8.29 7.60 -23.62
CA ARG A 555 -9.44 6.83 -24.09
C ARG A 555 -10.37 6.34 -22.98
N GLY A 556 -10.04 6.61 -21.71
CA GLY A 556 -10.76 6.09 -20.54
C GLY A 556 -10.72 4.56 -20.41
N VAL A 557 -9.64 3.92 -20.87
CA VAL A 557 -9.48 2.45 -20.85
C VAL A 557 -8.59 2.04 -19.68
N GLY A 558 -9.12 1.18 -18.83
CA GLY A 558 -8.42 0.58 -17.70
C GLY A 558 -8.74 1.22 -16.34
N VAL A 559 -8.38 0.48 -15.30
CA VAL A 559 -8.50 0.91 -13.89
C VAL A 559 -7.28 1.73 -13.49
N PHE A 560 -7.53 2.86 -12.83
CA PHE A 560 -6.52 3.75 -12.27
C PHE A 560 -6.60 3.73 -10.74
N GLY A 561 -5.49 4.08 -10.07
CA GLY A 561 -5.38 3.90 -8.62
C GLY A 561 -6.41 4.69 -7.81
N ASP A 562 -6.86 5.84 -8.34
CA ASP A 562 -7.90 6.69 -7.79
C ASP A 562 -9.31 6.10 -7.92
N ASN A 563 -9.56 5.27 -8.94
CA ASN A 563 -10.88 4.73 -9.29
C ASN A 563 -11.07 3.24 -8.97
N ALA A 564 -10.00 2.56 -8.52
CA ALA A 564 -10.07 1.19 -8.00
C ALA A 564 -10.93 1.11 -6.72
N ARG A 565 -10.82 2.11 -5.83
CA ARG A 565 -11.62 2.23 -4.60
C ARG A 565 -13.12 2.36 -4.85
N ASP A 566 -13.51 3.01 -5.95
CA ASP A 566 -14.91 3.26 -6.34
C ASP A 566 -15.67 1.97 -6.73
N THR A 567 -14.99 0.83 -6.75
CA THR A 567 -15.63 -0.49 -6.94
C THR A 567 -16.26 -1.04 -5.67
N GLY A 568 -15.88 -0.50 -4.49
CA GLY A 568 -16.24 -1.04 -3.18
C GLY A 568 -15.53 -2.35 -2.82
N ILE A 569 -14.55 -2.80 -3.62
CA ILE A 569 -13.78 -4.03 -3.36
C ILE A 569 -12.55 -3.70 -2.51
N PRO A 570 -12.31 -4.41 -1.38
CA PRO A 570 -11.17 -4.14 -0.50
C PRO A 570 -9.81 -4.29 -1.19
N PRO A 571 -8.79 -3.50 -0.78
CA PRO A 571 -7.47 -3.51 -1.40
C PRO A 571 -6.78 -4.89 -1.34
N SER A 572 -7.03 -5.71 -0.31
CA SER A 572 -6.51 -7.09 -0.24
C SER A 572 -6.84 -7.92 -1.49
N VAL A 573 -8.05 -7.79 -2.05
CA VAL A 573 -8.48 -8.54 -3.24
C VAL A 573 -7.74 -8.04 -4.49
N TRP A 574 -7.55 -6.72 -4.59
CA TRP A 574 -6.76 -6.09 -5.65
C TRP A 574 -5.30 -6.53 -5.62
N ARG A 575 -4.67 -6.45 -4.45
CA ARG A 575 -3.29 -6.90 -4.22
C ARG A 575 -3.13 -8.37 -4.60
N TYR A 576 -4.01 -9.23 -4.09
CA TYR A 576 -4.00 -10.67 -4.38
C TYR A 576 -4.06 -10.95 -5.89
N TYR A 577 -5.06 -10.40 -6.59
CA TYR A 577 -5.23 -10.67 -8.02
C TYR A 577 -4.00 -10.23 -8.81
N LEU A 578 -3.55 -8.99 -8.62
CA LEU A 578 -2.41 -8.41 -9.33
C LEU A 578 -1.11 -9.20 -9.09
N LEU A 579 -0.87 -9.67 -7.87
CA LEU A 579 0.30 -10.50 -7.52
C LEU A 579 0.19 -11.92 -8.10
N SER A 580 -1.02 -12.49 -8.11
CA SER A 580 -1.29 -13.80 -8.73
C SER A 580 -1.13 -13.79 -10.26
N SER A 581 -1.12 -12.60 -10.87
CA SER A 581 -0.88 -12.36 -12.29
C SER A 581 0.33 -11.42 -12.52
N ARG A 582 1.31 -11.41 -11.60
CA ARG A 582 2.49 -10.52 -11.74
C ARG A 582 3.26 -10.82 -13.04
N PRO A 583 3.58 -9.80 -13.86
CA PRO A 583 4.30 -9.98 -15.12
C PRO A 583 5.81 -10.16 -14.90
N GLU A 584 6.23 -11.33 -14.43
CA GLU A 584 7.62 -11.65 -14.09
C GLU A 584 8.46 -12.14 -15.30
N THR A 585 7.88 -13.01 -16.14
CA THR A 585 8.58 -13.66 -17.26
C THR A 585 8.04 -13.29 -18.64
N GLY A 586 6.93 -12.55 -18.68
CA GLY A 586 6.22 -12.13 -19.88
C GLY A 586 5.08 -11.17 -19.51
N ASP A 587 4.56 -10.44 -20.50
CA ASP A 587 3.37 -9.59 -20.32
C ASP A 587 2.19 -10.42 -19.79
N THR A 588 1.41 -9.84 -18.87
CA THR A 588 0.17 -10.42 -18.33
C THR A 588 -1.01 -9.50 -18.61
N GLN A 589 -2.24 -9.94 -18.30
CA GLN A 589 -3.45 -9.16 -18.54
C GLN A 589 -4.34 -9.15 -17.31
N PHE A 590 -4.93 -8.00 -16.99
CA PHE A 590 -6.01 -7.88 -16.02
C PHE A 590 -7.34 -8.22 -16.70
N VAL A 591 -8.11 -9.16 -16.14
CA VAL A 591 -9.41 -9.59 -16.68
C VAL A 591 -10.46 -9.63 -15.56
N TRP A 592 -11.56 -8.90 -15.73
CA TRP A 592 -12.59 -8.79 -14.69
C TRP A 592 -13.25 -10.11 -14.30
N LYS A 593 -13.46 -11.02 -15.25
CA LYS A 593 -14.05 -12.34 -14.98
C LYS A 593 -13.12 -13.22 -14.16
N GLU A 594 -11.81 -13.13 -14.38
CA GLU A 594 -10.82 -13.82 -13.57
C GLU A 594 -10.68 -13.20 -12.18
N PHE A 595 -10.74 -11.87 -12.07
CA PHE A 595 -10.74 -11.15 -10.79
C PHE A 595 -11.86 -11.63 -9.87
N VAL A 596 -13.10 -11.68 -10.38
CA VAL A 596 -14.26 -12.21 -9.62
C VAL A 596 -14.12 -13.70 -9.34
N THR A 597 -13.65 -14.49 -10.31
CA THR A 597 -13.44 -15.93 -10.13
C THR A 597 -12.46 -16.20 -8.99
N LYS A 598 -11.26 -15.60 -9.04
CA LYS A 598 -10.21 -15.78 -8.03
C LYS A 598 -10.64 -15.33 -6.63
N ASN A 599 -11.38 -14.23 -6.50
CA ASN A 599 -11.98 -13.87 -5.22
C ASN A 599 -12.91 -14.99 -4.70
N ASN A 600 -13.79 -15.50 -5.55
CA ASN A 600 -14.82 -16.46 -5.13
C ASN A 600 -14.26 -17.87 -4.90
N SER A 601 -13.30 -18.34 -5.68
CA SER A 601 -12.75 -19.71 -5.60
C SER A 601 -11.48 -19.83 -4.77
N GLU A 602 -10.56 -18.86 -4.83
CA GLU A 602 -9.25 -18.94 -4.16
C GLU A 602 -9.28 -18.22 -2.81
N LEU A 603 -9.78 -16.98 -2.75
CA LEU A 603 -9.86 -16.23 -1.50
C LEU A 603 -11.01 -16.72 -0.61
N LEU A 604 -12.25 -16.70 -1.10
CA LEU A 604 -13.43 -17.03 -0.29
C LEU A 604 -13.53 -18.55 0.00
N ALA A 605 -13.49 -19.39 -1.04
CA ALA A 605 -13.77 -20.82 -0.90
C ALA A 605 -12.58 -21.68 -0.39
N ASN A 606 -11.35 -21.17 -0.44
CA ASN A 606 -10.17 -21.83 0.14
C ASN A 606 -9.71 -21.12 1.42
N LEU A 607 -9.03 -19.97 1.32
CA LEU A 607 -8.42 -19.30 2.48
C LEU A 607 -9.45 -18.85 3.53
N GLY A 608 -10.45 -18.08 3.11
CA GLY A 608 -11.54 -17.62 3.95
C GLY A 608 -12.34 -18.77 4.57
N ASN A 609 -12.60 -19.83 3.80
CA ASN A 609 -13.30 -21.01 4.28
C ASN A 609 -12.51 -21.77 5.37
N PHE A 610 -11.21 -21.97 5.18
CA PHE A 610 -10.36 -22.67 6.15
C PHE A 610 -10.38 -21.96 7.51
N VAL A 611 -10.05 -20.66 7.52
CA VAL A 611 -10.01 -19.84 8.74
C VAL A 611 -11.37 -19.82 9.43
N ASN A 612 -12.43 -19.50 8.70
CA ASN A 612 -13.79 -19.35 9.23
C ASN A 612 -14.35 -20.66 9.79
N ARG A 613 -14.09 -21.81 9.14
CA ARG A 613 -14.55 -23.13 9.60
C ARG A 613 -13.93 -23.51 10.94
N VAL A 614 -12.62 -23.31 11.12
CA VAL A 614 -11.92 -23.66 12.36
C VAL A 614 -12.33 -22.72 13.49
N ILE A 615 -12.28 -21.40 13.28
CA ILE A 615 -12.57 -20.42 14.35
C ILE A 615 -14.03 -20.55 14.81
N LYS A 616 -15.01 -20.70 13.90
CA LYS A 616 -16.41 -20.97 14.28
C LYS A 616 -16.57 -22.27 15.07
N PHE A 617 -15.85 -23.33 14.70
CA PHE A 617 -15.90 -24.59 15.43
C PHE A 617 -15.40 -24.42 16.87
N VAL A 618 -14.29 -23.69 17.06
CA VAL A 618 -13.71 -23.43 18.38
C VAL A 618 -14.59 -22.51 19.22
N ASN A 619 -15.13 -21.43 18.64
CA ASN A 619 -16.12 -20.57 19.31
C ASN A 619 -17.34 -21.39 19.78
N ALA A 620 -17.85 -22.32 18.96
CA ALA A 620 -19.07 -23.07 19.25
C ALA A 620 -18.87 -24.31 20.14
N LYS A 621 -17.70 -24.96 20.11
CA LYS A 621 -17.46 -26.28 20.75
C LYS A 621 -16.52 -26.23 21.94
N TYR A 622 -15.51 -25.38 21.89
CA TYR A 622 -14.53 -25.20 22.95
C TYR A 622 -14.68 -23.86 23.67
N SER A 623 -15.82 -23.18 23.46
CA SER A 623 -16.11 -21.86 24.02
C SER A 623 -14.96 -20.87 23.78
N SER A 624 -14.45 -20.78 22.54
CA SER A 624 -13.34 -19.89 22.17
C SER A 624 -11.98 -20.14 22.85
N VAL A 625 -11.78 -21.26 23.56
CA VAL A 625 -10.47 -21.63 24.12
C VAL A 625 -9.83 -22.75 23.32
N ILE A 626 -8.53 -22.65 23.07
CA ILE A 626 -7.76 -23.71 22.41
C ILE A 626 -7.70 -24.92 23.35
N PRO A 627 -8.22 -26.10 22.94
CA PRO A 627 -8.20 -27.29 23.78
C PRO A 627 -6.78 -27.83 23.96
N ASP A 628 -6.61 -28.74 24.92
CA ASP A 628 -5.34 -29.46 25.10
C ASP A 628 -5.11 -30.46 23.98
N TYR A 629 -4.52 -29.97 22.90
CA TYR A 629 -4.16 -30.72 21.70
C TYR A 629 -2.90 -31.61 21.90
N THR A 630 -2.26 -31.57 23.07
CA THR A 630 -1.02 -32.31 23.33
C THR A 630 -1.25 -33.79 23.66
N LYS A 631 -2.48 -34.15 24.04
CA LYS A 631 -2.90 -35.51 24.42
C LYS A 631 -3.41 -36.36 23.25
N ALA A 632 -2.95 -36.07 22.03
CA ALA A 632 -3.34 -36.82 20.84
C ALA A 632 -2.93 -38.31 20.95
N PRO A 633 -3.76 -39.28 20.50
CA PRO A 633 -3.35 -40.68 20.40
C PRO A 633 -2.11 -40.87 19.50
N PRO A 634 -1.24 -41.88 19.72
CA PRO A 634 0.01 -42.05 18.97
C PRO A 634 -0.15 -42.11 17.44
N GLU A 635 -1.22 -42.74 16.96
CA GLU A 635 -1.55 -42.80 15.53
C GLU A 635 -1.97 -41.44 14.94
N VAL A 636 -2.57 -40.57 15.76
CA VAL A 636 -2.90 -39.18 15.40
C VAL A 636 -1.64 -38.32 15.42
N GLN A 637 -0.75 -38.51 16.40
CA GLN A 637 0.56 -37.84 16.43
C GLN A 637 1.37 -38.14 15.17
N ALA A 638 1.42 -39.41 14.74
CA ALA A 638 2.16 -39.82 13.55
C ALA A 638 1.61 -39.19 12.26
N THR A 639 0.29 -39.14 12.07
CA THR A 639 -0.31 -38.51 10.89
C THR A 639 -0.17 -36.98 10.90
N HIS A 640 -0.25 -36.35 12.07
CA HIS A 640 -0.04 -34.90 12.21
C HIS A 640 1.44 -34.53 11.98
N GLN A 641 2.39 -35.38 12.38
CA GLN A 641 3.81 -35.18 12.11
C GLN A 641 4.11 -35.26 10.60
N ALA A 642 3.57 -36.24 9.88
CA ALA A 642 3.71 -36.31 8.41
C ALA A 642 3.08 -35.10 7.70
N PHE A 643 1.94 -34.60 8.21
CA PHE A 643 1.33 -33.35 7.72
C PHE A 643 2.22 -32.11 7.98
N LYS A 644 2.84 -32.03 9.16
CA LYS A 644 3.79 -30.97 9.53
C LYS A 644 5.04 -30.98 8.65
N GLU A 645 5.55 -32.16 8.29
CA GLU A 645 6.68 -32.31 7.36
C GLU A 645 6.35 -31.83 5.94
N ASP A 646 5.16 -32.17 5.42
CA ASP A 646 4.67 -31.67 4.13
C ASP A 646 4.49 -30.14 4.12
N LEU A 647 3.96 -29.57 5.21
CA LEU A 647 3.84 -28.12 5.40
C LEU A 647 5.22 -27.44 5.47
N ASN A 648 6.18 -28.02 6.20
CA ASN A 648 7.53 -27.46 6.33
C ASN A 648 8.28 -27.49 5.00
N ARG A 649 8.07 -28.52 4.16
CA ARG A 649 8.57 -28.52 2.77
C ARG A 649 7.96 -27.37 1.95
N LEU A 650 6.64 -27.18 1.99
CA LEU A 650 5.97 -26.10 1.26
C LEU A 650 6.35 -24.70 1.76
N LEU A 651 6.61 -24.56 3.05
CA LEU A 651 7.14 -23.37 3.69
C LEU A 651 8.58 -23.07 3.24
N GLY A 652 9.44 -24.08 3.17
CA GLY A 652 10.79 -23.96 2.60
C GLY A 652 10.76 -23.52 1.14
N GLU A 653 9.86 -24.09 0.33
CA GLU A 653 9.62 -23.65 -1.04
C GLU A 653 9.11 -22.19 -1.10
N TYR A 654 8.18 -21.77 -0.24
CA TYR A 654 7.77 -20.37 -0.15
C TYR A 654 8.97 -19.45 0.15
N ILE A 655 9.81 -19.82 1.11
CA ILE A 655 10.98 -19.03 1.53
C ILE A 655 11.97 -18.88 0.37
N ASP A 656 12.31 -19.97 -0.35
CA ASP A 656 13.19 -19.93 -1.53
C ASP A 656 12.63 -19.02 -2.63
N GLU A 657 11.34 -19.12 -2.94
CA GLU A 657 10.72 -18.30 -3.99
C GLU A 657 10.74 -16.80 -3.62
N LEU A 658 10.50 -16.45 -2.36
CA LEU A 658 10.57 -15.06 -1.88
C LEU A 658 12.00 -14.53 -1.78
N GLU A 659 12.98 -15.34 -1.35
CA GLU A 659 14.40 -14.95 -1.33
C GLU A 659 14.96 -14.72 -2.74
N ASN A 660 14.45 -15.45 -3.74
CA ASN A 660 14.71 -15.23 -5.16
C ASN A 660 13.78 -14.18 -5.82
N VAL A 661 12.94 -13.48 -5.05
CA VAL A 661 12.02 -12.41 -5.50
C VAL A 661 11.01 -12.84 -6.58
N ARG A 662 10.64 -14.14 -6.57
CA ARG A 662 9.60 -14.76 -7.42
C ARG A 662 8.24 -14.69 -6.71
N LEU A 663 7.79 -13.45 -6.52
CA LEU A 663 6.63 -13.09 -5.70
C LEU A 663 5.35 -13.83 -6.11
N ARG A 664 5.18 -14.10 -7.40
CA ARG A 664 4.04 -14.88 -7.90
C ARG A 664 4.07 -16.33 -7.43
N SER A 665 5.20 -17.03 -7.58
CA SER A 665 5.32 -18.43 -7.14
C SER A 665 5.14 -18.56 -5.64
N GLY A 666 5.70 -17.63 -4.86
CA GLY A 666 5.46 -17.53 -3.41
C GLY A 666 3.98 -17.46 -3.02
N LEU A 667 3.17 -16.68 -3.76
CA LEU A 667 1.72 -16.63 -3.54
C LEU A 667 1.05 -17.97 -3.87
N GLU A 668 1.49 -18.64 -4.93
CA GLU A 668 1.00 -19.98 -5.29
C GLU A 668 1.32 -21.01 -4.19
N LYS A 669 2.50 -20.94 -3.53
CA LYS A 669 2.84 -21.77 -2.35
C LYS A 669 1.95 -21.48 -1.14
N LEU A 670 1.68 -20.20 -0.83
CA LEU A 670 0.76 -19.80 0.25
C LEU A 670 -0.65 -20.41 0.03
N MET A 671 -1.18 -20.28 -1.18
CA MET A 671 -2.54 -20.78 -1.47
C MET A 671 -2.60 -22.31 -1.48
N LEU A 672 -1.49 -22.99 -1.80
CA LEU A 672 -1.34 -24.44 -1.63
C LEU A 672 -1.31 -24.84 -0.15
N ILE A 673 -0.58 -24.14 0.71
CA ILE A 673 -0.57 -24.36 2.17
C ILE A 673 -1.99 -24.23 2.76
N SER A 674 -2.74 -23.20 2.36
CA SER A 674 -4.16 -23.05 2.72
C SER A 674 -5.04 -24.22 2.22
N SER A 675 -4.78 -24.71 1.01
CA SER A 675 -5.51 -25.85 0.44
C SER A 675 -5.26 -27.14 1.22
N ARG A 676 -4.01 -27.37 1.65
CA ARG A 676 -3.62 -28.49 2.52
C ARG A 676 -4.30 -28.40 3.89
N GLY A 677 -4.49 -27.19 4.42
CA GLY A 677 -5.33 -26.94 5.60
C GLY A 677 -6.78 -27.39 5.43
N ASN A 678 -7.46 -27.01 4.33
CA ASN A 678 -8.82 -27.47 4.04
C ASN A 678 -8.91 -29.00 3.91
N GLN A 679 -7.95 -29.62 3.22
CA GLN A 679 -7.86 -31.07 3.04
C GLN A 679 -7.68 -31.80 4.39
N PHE A 680 -6.78 -31.32 5.25
CA PHE A 680 -6.56 -31.87 6.59
C PHE A 680 -7.84 -31.91 7.44
N LEU A 681 -8.69 -30.87 7.38
CA LEU A 681 -10.00 -30.85 8.06
C LEU A 681 -11.04 -31.81 7.47
N GLN A 682 -10.86 -32.22 6.21
CA GLN A 682 -11.75 -33.16 5.52
C GLN A 682 -11.33 -34.61 5.81
N GLU A 683 -10.02 -34.90 5.72
CA GLU A 683 -9.44 -36.21 6.02
C GLU A 683 -9.72 -36.63 7.47
N ASN A 684 -9.51 -35.70 8.42
CA ASN A 684 -9.82 -35.90 9.84
C ASN A 684 -11.31 -35.76 10.18
N LYS A 685 -12.18 -35.42 9.20
CA LYS A 685 -13.63 -35.24 9.39
C LYS A 685 -13.99 -34.34 10.58
N LEU A 686 -13.42 -33.13 10.65
CA LEU A 686 -13.72 -32.19 11.75
C LEU A 686 -15.20 -31.77 11.74
N ASP A 687 -15.99 -32.40 12.61
CA ASP A 687 -17.44 -32.25 12.76
C ASP A 687 -17.91 -32.50 14.22
N ASN A 688 -19.23 -32.53 14.43
CA ASN A 688 -19.83 -32.85 15.74
C ASN A 688 -19.58 -34.29 16.20
N THR A 689 -19.41 -35.23 15.26
CA THR A 689 -19.23 -36.66 15.51
C THR A 689 -17.85 -36.92 16.10
N LEU A 690 -16.81 -36.32 15.52
CA LEU A 690 -15.44 -36.39 16.02
C LEU A 690 -15.34 -35.78 17.43
N PHE A 691 -15.96 -34.62 17.63
CA PHE A 691 -16.00 -33.94 18.94
C PHE A 691 -16.62 -34.79 20.05
N ALA A 692 -17.73 -35.48 19.76
CA ALA A 692 -18.45 -36.30 20.74
C ALA A 692 -17.76 -37.65 20.99
N ASN A 693 -17.23 -38.31 19.96
CA ASN A 693 -16.79 -39.70 20.04
C ASN A 693 -15.26 -39.86 20.20
N SER A 694 -14.47 -38.82 19.90
CA SER A 694 -13.00 -38.87 19.94
C SER A 694 -12.43 -37.49 20.33
N PRO A 695 -12.71 -36.99 21.56
CA PRO A 695 -12.43 -35.61 21.95
C PRO A 695 -10.94 -35.25 21.94
N GLU A 696 -10.04 -36.19 22.25
CA GLU A 696 -8.59 -35.97 22.20
C GLU A 696 -8.08 -35.82 20.76
N THR A 697 -8.54 -36.65 19.83
CA THR A 697 -8.30 -36.51 18.39
C THR A 697 -8.89 -35.19 17.86
N CYS A 698 -10.09 -34.82 18.29
CA CYS A 698 -10.71 -33.55 17.90
C CYS A 698 -9.89 -32.34 18.38
N ALA A 699 -9.42 -32.39 19.64
CA ALA A 699 -8.54 -31.37 20.20
C ALA A 699 -7.22 -31.26 19.42
N ALA A 700 -6.58 -32.40 19.10
CA ALA A 700 -5.38 -32.47 18.28
C ALA A 700 -5.57 -31.77 16.93
N VAL A 701 -6.64 -32.11 16.20
CA VAL A 701 -6.95 -31.57 14.86
C VAL A 701 -7.20 -30.06 14.94
N VAL A 702 -7.92 -29.60 15.96
CA VAL A 702 -8.16 -28.17 16.21
C VAL A 702 -6.87 -27.41 16.52
N GLY A 703 -6.02 -27.94 17.40
CA GLY A 703 -4.75 -27.30 17.77
C GLY A 703 -3.79 -27.17 16.59
N THR A 704 -3.66 -28.23 15.78
CA THR A 704 -2.88 -28.21 14.53
C THR A 704 -3.45 -27.21 13.53
N ALA A 705 -4.78 -27.19 13.34
CA ALA A 705 -5.41 -26.28 12.38
C ALA A 705 -5.31 -24.80 12.78
N LEU A 706 -5.52 -24.44 14.06
CA LEU A 706 -5.36 -23.06 14.55
C LEU A 706 -3.91 -22.57 14.40
N ASN A 707 -2.93 -23.42 14.72
CA ASN A 707 -1.52 -23.06 14.56
C ASN A 707 -1.12 -22.92 13.08
N LEU A 708 -1.75 -23.67 12.18
CA LEU A 708 -1.59 -23.48 10.73
C LEU A 708 -2.23 -22.16 10.26
N ILE A 709 -3.39 -21.77 10.79
CA ILE A 709 -3.98 -20.44 10.53
C ILE A 709 -3.03 -19.32 10.98
N TYR A 710 -2.36 -19.51 12.12
CA TYR A 710 -1.38 -18.54 12.62
C TYR A 710 -0.13 -18.44 11.71
N LEU A 711 0.39 -19.56 11.19
CA LEU A 711 1.41 -19.54 10.13
C LEU A 711 0.91 -18.84 8.86
N ILE A 712 -0.30 -19.18 8.40
CA ILE A 712 -0.90 -18.59 7.20
C ILE A 712 -1.03 -17.06 7.35
N SER A 713 -1.28 -16.53 8.55
CA SER A 713 -1.27 -15.08 8.76
C SER A 713 0.10 -14.44 8.47
N ALA A 714 1.21 -15.06 8.89
CA ALA A 714 2.57 -14.60 8.61
C ALA A 714 2.88 -14.62 7.11
N LEU A 715 2.52 -15.71 6.43
CA LEU A 715 2.71 -15.87 4.99
C LEU A 715 1.78 -14.96 4.17
N THR A 716 0.60 -14.62 4.70
CA THR A 716 -0.36 -13.70 4.08
C THR A 716 0.05 -12.24 4.23
N TYR A 717 0.74 -11.87 5.33
CA TYR A 717 1.08 -10.48 5.64
C TYR A 717 1.79 -9.71 4.51
N PRO A 718 2.74 -10.29 3.75
CA PRO A 718 3.31 -9.64 2.58
C PRO A 718 2.30 -9.32 1.47
N TYR A 719 1.33 -10.21 1.24
CA TYR A 719 0.41 -10.14 0.10
C TYR A 719 -0.88 -9.38 0.41
N MET A 720 -1.48 -9.65 1.57
CA MET A 720 -2.76 -9.10 2.03
C MET A 720 -2.66 -8.68 3.50
N PRO A 721 -1.88 -7.62 3.83
CA PRO A 721 -1.63 -7.17 5.21
C PRO A 721 -2.90 -7.00 6.06
N ALA A 722 -3.90 -6.24 5.61
CA ALA A 722 -5.19 -6.14 6.32
C ALA A 722 -5.89 -7.49 6.58
N THR A 723 -5.75 -8.47 5.68
CA THR A 723 -6.28 -9.83 5.89
C THR A 723 -5.49 -10.59 6.96
N ALA A 724 -4.16 -10.48 6.95
CA ALA A 724 -3.32 -11.06 8.01
C ALA A 724 -3.63 -10.47 9.38
N HIS A 725 -3.84 -9.16 9.47
CA HIS A 725 -4.32 -8.48 10.69
C HIS A 725 -5.66 -9.03 11.17
N SER A 726 -6.65 -9.17 10.28
CA SER A 726 -7.95 -9.77 10.64
C SER A 726 -7.83 -11.22 11.11
N ILE A 727 -6.89 -12.00 10.56
CA ILE A 727 -6.64 -13.37 11.04
C ILE A 727 -6.08 -13.35 12.47
N VAL A 728 -5.05 -12.56 12.76
CA VAL A 728 -4.45 -12.54 14.11
C VAL A 728 -5.37 -11.91 15.16
N GLU A 729 -6.23 -10.97 14.76
CA GLU A 729 -7.30 -10.42 15.62
C GLU A 729 -8.34 -11.50 15.98
N GLN A 730 -8.82 -12.28 15.01
CA GLN A 730 -9.72 -13.41 15.28
C GLN A 730 -9.05 -14.52 16.09
N LEU A 731 -7.73 -14.67 15.98
CA LEU A 731 -6.93 -15.57 16.82
C LEU A 731 -6.59 -14.97 18.20
N ASN A 732 -6.84 -13.69 18.48
CA ASN A 732 -6.33 -12.99 19.66
C ASN A 732 -4.79 -13.13 19.85
N ALA A 733 -4.05 -13.05 18.75
CA ALA A 733 -2.60 -13.22 18.70
C ALA A 733 -1.88 -11.95 18.19
N PRO A 734 -0.60 -11.74 18.50
CA PRO A 734 0.22 -10.72 17.84
C PRO A 734 0.51 -11.10 16.38
N LEU A 735 1.16 -10.23 15.60
CA LEU A 735 1.72 -10.66 14.31
C LEU A 735 2.82 -11.72 14.52
N ARG A 736 2.80 -12.77 13.70
CA ARG A 736 3.78 -13.86 13.74
C ARG A 736 4.94 -13.58 12.77
N LYS A 737 6.19 -13.86 13.18
CA LYS A 737 7.33 -13.95 12.24
C LYS A 737 7.07 -15.06 11.23
N ILE A 738 7.64 -14.97 10.03
CA ILE A 738 7.82 -16.14 9.17
C ILE A 738 8.98 -16.94 9.78
N PRO A 739 8.82 -18.25 10.06
CA PRO A 739 9.87 -19.03 10.68
C PRO A 739 10.95 -19.36 9.64
N ASP A 740 12.16 -19.67 10.11
CA ASP A 740 13.26 -20.03 9.24
C ASP A 740 13.09 -21.47 8.73
N ALA A 741 13.51 -21.77 7.50
CA ALA A 741 13.25 -23.06 6.86
C ALA A 741 13.86 -24.26 7.62
N GLU A 742 14.95 -24.00 8.34
CA GLU A 742 15.70 -24.97 9.17
C GLU A 742 15.00 -25.24 10.52
N GLU A 743 14.35 -24.23 11.12
CA GLU A 743 13.52 -24.38 12.32
C GLU A 743 12.18 -25.05 11.98
N GLY A 744 11.62 -24.68 10.82
CA GLY A 744 10.26 -25.05 10.40
C GLY A 744 9.16 -24.35 11.21
N TRP A 745 7.92 -24.67 10.88
CA TRP A 745 6.75 -24.29 11.68
C TRP A 745 6.49 -25.31 12.79
N ASP A 746 5.97 -24.83 13.93
CA ASP A 746 5.50 -25.62 15.06
C ASP A 746 4.31 -24.91 15.75
N ALA A 747 3.71 -25.54 16.76
CA ALA A 747 2.58 -24.98 17.50
C ALA A 747 2.99 -23.88 18.50
N ASP A 748 2.64 -22.63 18.19
CA ASP A 748 2.95 -21.43 18.98
C ASP A 748 1.78 -20.91 19.82
N LEU A 749 0.54 -21.16 19.39
CA LEU A 749 -0.68 -20.93 20.15
C LEU A 749 -0.91 -22.12 21.08
N LEU A 750 -0.76 -21.89 22.39
CA LEU A 750 -0.70 -22.95 23.39
C LEU A 750 -2.09 -23.38 23.90
N PRO A 751 -2.25 -24.58 24.48
CA PRO A 751 -3.47 -24.98 25.17
C PRO A 751 -3.92 -23.95 26.22
N GLY A 752 -5.22 -23.66 26.28
CA GLY A 752 -5.78 -22.66 27.18
C GLY A 752 -5.76 -21.23 26.65
N HIS A 753 -5.12 -20.97 25.50
CA HIS A 753 -5.21 -19.68 24.81
C HIS A 753 -6.68 -19.36 24.45
N ALA A 754 -7.14 -18.13 24.68
CA ALA A 754 -8.49 -17.68 24.33
C ALA A 754 -8.50 -16.88 23.01
N ILE A 755 -9.17 -17.38 21.97
CA ILE A 755 -9.28 -16.74 20.65
C ILE A 755 -10.47 -15.78 20.56
N GLY A 756 -10.46 -14.89 19.57
CA GLY A 756 -11.55 -13.97 19.26
C GLY A 756 -12.76 -14.62 18.58
N LYS A 757 -13.70 -13.79 18.10
CA LYS A 757 -14.89 -14.24 17.37
C LYS A 757 -14.60 -14.39 15.88
N ALA A 758 -15.13 -15.43 15.25
CA ALA A 758 -15.04 -15.60 13.80
C ALA A 758 -15.66 -14.44 13.01
N ALA A 759 -14.93 -13.96 11.99
CA ALA A 759 -15.36 -12.96 11.02
C ALA A 759 -15.08 -13.44 9.58
N TYR A 760 -15.82 -12.89 8.62
CA TYR A 760 -15.61 -13.20 7.19
C TYR A 760 -14.44 -12.39 6.63
N LEU A 761 -13.34 -13.06 6.29
CA LEU A 761 -12.17 -12.42 5.65
C LEU A 761 -12.47 -11.86 4.26
N PHE A 762 -13.40 -12.51 3.53
CA PHE A 762 -13.77 -12.18 2.17
C PHE A 762 -15.28 -12.31 1.98
N SER A 763 -15.83 -11.56 1.04
CA SER A 763 -17.23 -11.65 0.61
C SER A 763 -17.33 -12.15 -0.83
N ARG A 764 -18.43 -12.79 -1.18
CA ARG A 764 -18.69 -13.20 -2.57
C ARG A 764 -18.93 -11.97 -3.43
N ILE A 765 -18.27 -11.89 -4.59
CA ILE A 765 -18.57 -10.89 -5.62
C ILE A 765 -19.56 -11.52 -6.62
N ASP A 766 -20.66 -10.83 -6.94
CA ASP A 766 -21.59 -11.26 -8.00
C ASP A 766 -20.88 -11.24 -9.35
N GLU A 767 -21.00 -12.32 -10.11
CA GLU A 767 -20.39 -12.51 -11.43
C GLU A 767 -20.81 -11.43 -12.43
N LYS A 768 -22.01 -10.84 -12.27
CA LYS A 768 -22.48 -9.70 -13.09
C LYS A 768 -21.62 -8.46 -12.94
N ARG A 769 -20.98 -8.26 -11.78
CA ARG A 769 -20.10 -7.10 -11.52
C ARG A 769 -18.91 -7.07 -12.47
N ALA A 770 -18.44 -8.24 -12.93
CA ALA A 770 -17.37 -8.31 -13.91
C ALA A 770 -17.75 -7.63 -15.24
N ASP A 771 -18.97 -7.85 -15.72
CA ASP A 771 -19.46 -7.23 -16.96
C ASP A 771 -19.81 -5.73 -16.75
N GLU A 772 -20.37 -5.36 -15.59
CA GLU A 772 -20.60 -3.94 -15.20
C GLU A 772 -19.29 -3.13 -15.20
N TRP A 773 -18.26 -3.64 -14.52
CA TRP A 773 -16.97 -2.95 -14.43
C TRP A 773 -16.21 -2.99 -15.75
N LYS A 774 -16.27 -4.10 -16.51
CA LYS A 774 -15.70 -4.15 -17.87
C LYS A 774 -16.31 -3.09 -18.79
N ALA A 775 -17.61 -2.82 -18.68
CA ALA A 775 -18.25 -1.72 -19.39
C ALA A 775 -17.79 -0.34 -18.84
N LYS A 776 -17.80 -0.14 -17.51
CA LYS A 776 -17.42 1.13 -16.86
C LYS A 776 -15.98 1.56 -17.20
N TYR A 777 -15.04 0.62 -17.21
CA TYR A 777 -13.60 0.86 -17.39
C TYR A 777 -13.07 0.42 -18.78
N GLY A 778 -13.97 0.07 -19.72
CA GLY A 778 -13.63 -0.34 -21.09
C GLY A 778 -13.36 0.82 -22.05
N GLY A 779 -13.65 2.05 -21.65
CA GLY A 779 -13.57 3.25 -22.47
C GLY A 779 -14.61 3.33 -23.59
N LYS A 780 -14.54 4.38 -24.41
CA LYS A 780 -15.39 4.54 -25.61
C LYS A 780 -14.79 3.77 -26.80
N GLN A 781 -14.75 2.44 -26.73
CA GLN A 781 -14.40 1.62 -27.88
C GLN A 781 -15.66 1.31 -28.69
N GLU A 782 -15.66 1.63 -29.99
CA GLU A 782 -16.51 0.91 -30.93
C GLU A 782 -16.12 -0.57 -30.88
N VAL A 783 -17.12 -1.45 -30.82
CA VAL A 783 -16.89 -2.90 -30.74
C VAL A 783 -16.38 -3.38 -32.09
N VAL A 784 -15.06 -3.41 -32.25
CA VAL A 784 -14.42 -4.16 -33.35
C VAL A 784 -14.58 -5.65 -33.03
N GLU A 785 -15.71 -6.22 -33.42
CA GLU A 785 -15.92 -7.67 -33.36
C GLU A 785 -14.79 -8.38 -34.12
N ALA A 786 -14.11 -9.29 -33.45
CA ALA A 786 -13.10 -10.12 -34.08
C ALA A 786 -13.75 -10.94 -35.20
N ALA A 787 -13.30 -10.73 -36.44
CA ALA A 787 -13.89 -11.34 -37.63
C ALA A 787 -14.06 -12.87 -37.46
N PRO A 788 -15.18 -13.48 -37.92
CA PRO A 788 -15.48 -14.87 -37.64
C PRO A 788 -14.37 -15.80 -38.13
N LYS A 789 -13.80 -16.61 -37.23
CA LYS A 789 -12.83 -17.66 -37.60
C LYS A 789 -13.47 -18.55 -38.68
N LYS A 790 -12.88 -18.56 -39.88
CA LYS A 790 -13.29 -19.45 -40.98
C LYS A 790 -13.31 -20.90 -40.48
N LYS A 791 -14.50 -21.53 -40.49
CA LYS A 791 -14.66 -22.93 -40.11
C LYS A 791 -13.74 -23.81 -40.98
N GLY A 792 -12.79 -24.48 -40.34
CA GLY A 792 -11.98 -25.52 -40.98
C GLY A 792 -12.89 -26.66 -41.44
N LYS A 793 -12.77 -27.07 -42.71
CA LYS A 793 -13.50 -28.24 -43.22
C LYS A 793 -12.99 -29.52 -42.54
N GLU A 794 -13.91 -30.33 -42.05
CA GLU A 794 -13.62 -31.68 -41.58
C GLU A 794 -12.94 -32.51 -42.70
N LYS A 795 -11.92 -33.30 -42.34
CA LYS A 795 -11.47 -34.45 -43.13
C LYS A 795 -11.69 -35.73 -42.33
N LYS A 796 -12.64 -36.55 -42.78
CA LYS A 796 -12.89 -37.90 -42.24
C LYS A 796 -11.67 -38.79 -42.44
N LYS A 797 -11.32 -39.60 -41.43
CA LYS A 797 -10.44 -40.76 -41.59
C LYS A 797 -11.12 -41.80 -42.52
N LYS A 798 -10.37 -42.33 -43.49
CA LYS A 798 -10.61 -43.65 -44.09
C LYS A 798 -9.29 -44.36 -44.33
N GLN A 799 -9.37 -45.69 -44.32
CA GLN A 799 -8.33 -46.70 -44.15
C GLN A 799 -7.09 -46.59 -45.05
N ALA A 800 -5.99 -47.18 -44.55
CA ALA A 800 -4.78 -47.46 -45.31
C ALA A 800 -4.91 -48.76 -46.12
N THR A 801 -4.28 -48.82 -47.30
CA THR A 801 -3.51 -49.97 -47.87
C THR A 801 -2.93 -49.63 -49.24
N SER A 802 -1.59 -49.54 -49.35
CA SER A 802 -0.78 -49.73 -50.57
C SER A 802 0.70 -49.65 -50.15
N VAL A 803 1.46 -50.74 -50.06
CA VAL A 803 2.21 -51.40 -51.15
C VAL A 803 3.35 -50.51 -51.71
N ALA A 804 4.55 -51.08 -51.78
CA ALA A 804 5.84 -50.39 -51.96
C ALA A 804 6.48 -50.70 -53.36
N PRO A 805 7.77 -50.36 -53.68
CA PRO A 805 8.17 -49.73 -54.95
C PRO A 805 8.97 -50.71 -55.86
N PRO A 806 9.92 -50.34 -56.79
CA PRO A 806 11.05 -49.36 -56.73
C PRO A 806 10.82 -48.17 -57.72
N ALA A 807 11.76 -47.35 -58.23
CA ALA A 807 13.25 -47.22 -58.25
C ALA A 807 13.62 -45.73 -58.55
N ASP A 808 14.86 -45.20 -58.71
CA ASP A 808 16.26 -45.68 -58.60
C ASP A 808 17.23 -44.48 -58.32
N ALA A 809 18.53 -44.58 -58.62
CA ALA A 809 19.61 -43.57 -58.50
C ALA A 809 19.83 -42.73 -59.82
N PRO A 810 20.78 -41.75 -59.94
CA PRO A 810 21.89 -41.36 -59.05
C PRO A 810 22.26 -39.84 -58.94
N ALA A 811 23.38 -39.59 -58.22
CA ALA A 811 24.41 -38.53 -58.44
C ALA A 811 24.26 -37.06 -57.95
N THR A 812 25.19 -36.70 -57.06
CA THR A 812 25.80 -35.40 -56.68
C THR A 812 26.90 -34.93 -57.66
N PRO A 813 27.62 -33.79 -57.50
CA PRO A 813 27.36 -32.47 -56.85
C PRO A 813 27.92 -31.22 -57.64
N ALA A 814 27.96 -30.05 -56.96
CA ALA A 814 28.85 -28.87 -57.13
C ALA A 814 28.55 -27.90 -58.31
N ASN A 815 28.56 -26.57 -58.13
CA ASN A 815 29.36 -25.70 -57.23
C ASN A 815 28.55 -24.86 -56.24
#